data_AF-A0A523QT08-F1
#
_entry.id   AF-A0A523QT08-F1
#
_cell.length_a   1.000
_cell.length_b   1.000
_cell.length_c   1.000
_cell.angle_alpha   90.00
_cell.angle_beta   90.00
_cell.angle_gamma   90.00
#
_symmetry.space_group_name_H-M   'P 1'
#
loop_
_entity.id
_entity.type
_entity.pdbx_description
1 polymer ?
#
loop_
_entity_poly.entity_id
_entity_poly.type
_entity_poly.pdbx_seq_one_letter_code
_entity_poly.pdbx_strand_id
1 'polypeptide(L)'
;MYNSNDSTIDKILLSRAKLPRENIRDKKSAEEGGCGVTGFISSIPVRGRHIYEPSVQMHNRGNGKGGGIAAVGLSAEDLGVSQEVLDTHYLLQIALLDPKSRPEVEASNIEPFLEVHKAEPIPTLDDYREVDGLEIKPPDVWRYFVRVKNDVLERFVEENKFQDLKPGRAEDEFIYQNSFRLNQKFYSSLGVQQAFVLSHGRNIMILKIVGYAEQVTQYYLLEDFKAHGWIAHQRYPTKGRVWHPGGAHPFIGLDEALVHNGDFANYHAVSEYLKQNNIFPQFLTDTEVSVLLLDLLNRTFGYPLEYIIEALAPTSEYDFDLLPPEKQHIYRYIQAAHIHASPDGPWFFIIARNNPYENYFQLIGITDTSMLRPQVFALQEGEVQIGLICSEKQAIDATLKNLAAEDNRFCPIADKYWNARGGSVTDGGSFIFTVKDAGKGDGSKKLVCTNKFGQVVKTPRNQRHYKLTPELSTPANAGEISQAVANGLTATDISGFRDYCLKHITAWSYTEIQYLCDEIIKQANFNDANKSKAIEALTFLNDRHFPTGDKKRSSVLQIIRESLVSIFNASPNLNEKTSGIYRYIDWDFRNTLRPPRKNEKVLVINTREFPPEGEDCDARLICAAYEMGWKQFVCYGYKGQRFCGCGLSKETDDVRIDVYDSSGDYLASGIDGLEIIVHGNAQDQLGQIMKRGKLVIYGDVGQTFMYGAKGGEVFVLGNAAGRPLINAVGRPRVVINGTCLDFLAESFMAGDPLNGGGFVILNGIEFDDDAKVIDQTTPYPGSNLFSLASGGAIYLRDPHQKVVYDQLNGGEFVDLSPADWELILPYLKENQKLFGISIENDLLTVNGEQKRYQDVYRKVQAVTLDVLAKESVAAEEWGEDWQDD
;
A
#
# COMPACT_ATOMS: atom_id res chain seq x y z
N MET A 1 26.26 4.30 35.68
CA MET A 1 26.03 3.87 34.28
C MET A 1 25.52 5.00 33.37
N TYR A 2 24.89 6.06 33.88
CA TYR A 2 24.42 7.18 33.02
C TYR A 2 25.57 8.02 32.39
N ASN A 3 26.70 8.25 33.07
CA ASN A 3 27.79 9.09 32.53
C ASN A 3 28.62 8.47 31.39
N SER A 4 28.56 7.16 31.12
CA SER A 4 29.43 6.52 30.11
C SER A 4 28.84 6.53 28.69
N ASN A 5 27.52 6.49 28.55
CA ASN A 5 26.85 6.50 27.24
C ASN A 5 26.91 7.88 26.59
N ASP A 6 26.65 8.96 27.35
CA ASP A 6 26.78 10.34 26.86
C ASP A 6 28.21 10.61 26.36
N SER A 7 29.21 10.13 27.11
CA SER A 7 30.62 10.22 26.70
C SER A 7 30.92 9.46 25.40
N THR A 8 30.20 8.39 25.08
CA THR A 8 30.43 7.58 23.87
C THR A 8 29.78 8.23 22.65
N ILE A 9 28.56 8.73 22.79
CA ILE A 9 27.86 9.49 21.73
C ILE A 9 28.71 10.70 21.33
N ASP A 10 29.14 11.49 22.32
CA ASP A 10 29.98 12.67 22.07
C ASP A 10 31.26 12.33 21.31
N LYS A 11 31.95 11.24 21.68
CA LYS A 11 33.16 10.78 20.97
C LYS A 11 32.86 10.45 19.50
N ILE A 12 31.73 9.78 19.21
CA ILE A 12 31.32 9.45 17.84
C ILE A 12 31.07 10.74 17.05
N LEU A 13 30.26 11.65 17.57
CA LEU A 13 29.95 12.92 16.91
C LEU A 13 31.21 13.78 16.70
N LEU A 14 32.12 13.83 17.68
CA LEU A 14 33.41 14.52 17.57
C LEU A 14 34.33 13.90 16.51
N SER A 15 34.31 12.57 16.35
CA SER A 15 35.10 11.92 15.30
C SER A 15 34.60 12.31 13.91
N ARG A 16 33.28 12.42 13.72
CA ARG A 16 32.65 12.88 12.48
C ARG A 16 32.92 14.36 12.20
N ALA A 17 33.06 15.18 13.23
CA ALA A 17 33.37 16.61 13.09
C ALA A 17 34.70 16.86 12.33
N LYS A 18 35.63 15.89 12.34
CA LYS A 18 36.93 15.92 11.64
C LYS A 18 36.81 15.63 10.14
N LEU A 19 35.65 15.18 9.66
CA LEU A 19 35.44 14.87 8.25
C LEU A 19 35.54 16.13 7.38
N PRO A 20 36.02 16.01 6.13
CA PRO A 20 36.08 17.13 5.20
C PRO A 20 34.67 17.70 4.97
N ARG A 21 34.56 19.04 4.92
CA ARG A 21 33.30 19.76 4.73
C ARG A 21 33.37 20.62 3.48
N GLU A 22 32.36 20.53 2.63
CA GLU A 22 32.13 21.51 1.57
C GLU A 22 30.95 22.41 1.92
N ASN A 23 31.05 23.68 1.52
CA ASN A 23 29.92 24.61 1.55
C ASN A 23 29.01 24.33 0.35
N ILE A 24 28.30 23.20 0.39
CA ILE A 24 27.20 22.94 -0.54
C ILE A 24 26.08 23.92 -0.15
N ARG A 25 25.67 24.81 -1.07
CA ARG A 25 24.55 25.74 -0.81
C ARG A 25 23.27 24.91 -0.69
N ASP A 26 22.59 24.98 0.46
CA ASP A 26 21.31 24.34 0.76
C ASP A 26 20.15 24.92 -0.09
N LYS A 27 20.17 24.69 -1.41
CA LYS A 27 19.01 24.96 -2.27
C LYS A 27 18.54 23.67 -2.89
N LYS A 28 17.77 22.89 -2.12
CA LYS A 28 16.87 21.89 -2.68
C LYS A 28 15.78 22.62 -3.49
N SER A 29 15.58 22.24 -4.74
CA SER A 29 14.35 22.59 -5.46
C SER A 29 13.25 21.65 -4.98
N ALA A 30 12.09 22.19 -4.57
CA ALA A 30 10.93 21.37 -4.18
C ALA A 30 10.61 20.31 -5.25
N GLU A 31 10.39 19.07 -4.82
CA GLU A 31 10.14 17.90 -5.66
C GLU A 31 8.77 17.33 -5.36
N GLU A 32 7.74 17.94 -5.93
CA GLU A 32 6.37 17.48 -5.76
C GLU A 32 6.11 16.30 -6.72
N GLY A 33 5.97 15.07 -6.21
CA GLY A 33 5.62 13.90 -7.04
C GLY A 33 5.13 12.73 -6.19
N GLY A 34 4.19 11.93 -6.71
CA GLY A 34 3.79 10.65 -6.11
C GLY A 34 4.64 9.53 -6.65
N CYS A 35 5.72 9.19 -5.95
CA CYS A 35 6.61 8.10 -6.33
C CYS A 35 5.93 6.73 -6.15
N GLY A 36 6.41 5.72 -6.87
CA GLY A 36 5.97 4.34 -6.71
C GLY A 36 6.96 3.58 -5.83
N VAL A 37 6.51 3.01 -4.71
CA VAL A 37 7.34 2.15 -3.85
C VAL A 37 6.70 0.79 -3.66
N THR A 38 7.55 -0.25 -3.66
CA THR A 38 7.15 -1.63 -3.41
C THR A 38 8.24 -2.36 -2.66
N GLY A 39 7.84 -3.30 -1.80
CA GLY A 39 8.77 -4.15 -1.08
C GLY A 39 8.09 -5.37 -0.49
N PHE A 40 8.86 -6.43 -0.33
CA PHE A 40 8.43 -7.66 0.34
C PHE A 40 9.59 -8.34 1.06
N ILE A 41 9.26 -9.19 2.03
CA ILE A 41 10.22 -10.05 2.72
C ILE A 41 9.61 -11.41 3.02
N SER A 42 10.36 -12.49 2.79
CA SER A 42 9.89 -13.86 2.94
C SER A 42 10.76 -14.70 3.87
N SER A 43 10.15 -15.69 4.52
CA SER A 43 10.86 -16.68 5.34
C SER A 43 11.78 -17.61 4.54
N ILE A 44 11.70 -17.60 3.21
CA ILE A 44 12.65 -18.26 2.32
C ILE A 44 13.30 -17.23 1.39
N PRO A 45 14.54 -17.45 0.91
CA PRO A 45 15.10 -16.63 -0.16
C PRO A 45 14.28 -16.78 -1.44
N VAL A 46 13.96 -15.66 -2.09
CA VAL A 46 13.24 -15.63 -3.37
C VAL A 46 14.03 -14.82 -4.40
N ARG A 47 13.80 -15.11 -5.67
CA ARG A 47 14.55 -14.55 -6.79
C ARG A 47 14.18 -13.10 -7.10
N GLY A 48 15.11 -12.33 -7.66
CA GLY A 48 14.92 -10.92 -8.01
C GLY A 48 13.85 -10.68 -9.09
N ARG A 49 13.52 -11.67 -9.93
CA ARG A 49 12.39 -11.56 -10.88
C ARG A 49 11.05 -11.23 -10.21
N HIS A 50 10.88 -11.57 -8.93
CA HIS A 50 9.62 -11.30 -8.21
C HIS A 50 9.45 -9.83 -7.80
N ILE A 51 10.51 -9.00 -7.84
CA ILE A 51 10.40 -7.54 -7.67
C ILE A 51 10.25 -6.80 -9.03
N TYR A 52 10.41 -7.50 -10.17
CA TYR A 52 10.25 -6.92 -11.51
C TYR A 52 8.81 -6.50 -11.80
N GLU A 53 7.88 -7.46 -11.83
CA GLU A 53 6.47 -7.22 -12.17
C GLU A 53 5.79 -6.16 -11.27
N PRO A 54 5.95 -6.16 -9.93
CA PRO A 54 5.41 -5.07 -9.11
C PRO A 54 6.05 -3.71 -9.43
N SER A 55 7.33 -3.67 -9.83
CA SER A 55 7.99 -2.42 -10.25
C SER A 55 7.40 -1.87 -11.56
N VAL A 56 7.11 -2.76 -12.53
CA VAL A 56 6.40 -2.41 -13.78
C VAL A 56 5.03 -1.81 -13.48
N GLN A 57 4.29 -2.37 -12.53
CA GLN A 57 2.97 -1.84 -12.18
C GLN A 57 3.02 -0.49 -11.45
N MET A 58 4.18 -0.10 -10.92
CA MET A 58 4.43 1.22 -10.35
C MET A 58 5.06 2.20 -11.35
N HIS A 59 5.28 1.80 -12.61
CA HIS A 59 5.90 2.64 -13.64
C HIS A 59 5.15 3.97 -13.86
N ASN A 60 3.82 3.95 -13.81
CA ASN A 60 2.96 5.14 -13.91
C ASN A 60 3.11 6.13 -12.73
N ARG A 61 3.81 5.73 -11.66
CA ARG A 61 4.21 6.59 -10.53
C ARG A 61 5.66 7.07 -10.63
N GLY A 62 6.33 6.80 -11.75
CA GLY A 62 7.67 7.29 -12.08
C GLY A 62 7.69 8.05 -13.40
N ASN A 63 8.82 8.64 -13.74
CA ASN A 63 9.03 9.31 -15.04
C ASN A 63 10.40 9.01 -15.66
N GLY A 64 11.01 7.88 -15.27
CA GLY A 64 12.27 7.39 -15.83
C GLY A 64 13.52 8.14 -15.39
N LYS A 65 13.41 9.05 -14.41
CA LYS A 65 14.54 9.90 -13.97
C LYS A 65 15.29 9.37 -12.76
N GLY A 66 14.96 8.17 -12.30
CA GLY A 66 15.61 7.53 -11.17
C GLY A 66 14.87 6.27 -10.75
N GLY A 67 15.54 5.14 -10.87
CA GLY A 67 15.04 3.83 -10.48
C GLY A 67 16.10 3.09 -9.67
N GLY A 68 15.67 2.26 -8.73
CA GLY A 68 16.62 1.48 -7.95
C GLY A 68 15.96 0.36 -7.15
N ILE A 69 16.79 -0.59 -6.77
CA ILE A 69 16.42 -1.80 -6.01
C ILE A 69 17.43 -1.98 -4.87
N ALA A 70 16.94 -2.43 -3.72
CA ALA A 70 17.78 -3.00 -2.69
C ALA A 70 17.31 -4.42 -2.33
N ALA A 71 18.28 -5.25 -1.93
CA ALA A 71 18.05 -6.62 -1.49
C ALA A 71 18.74 -6.84 -0.14
N VAL A 72 18.12 -7.63 0.75
CA VAL A 72 18.63 -7.95 2.09
C VAL A 72 18.46 -9.44 2.39
N GLY A 73 19.43 -10.01 3.12
CA GLY A 73 19.47 -11.45 3.36
C GLY A 73 19.77 -12.20 2.07
N LEU A 74 20.89 -11.86 1.45
CA LEU A 74 21.39 -12.33 0.17
C LEU A 74 21.81 -13.82 0.22
N SER A 75 21.90 -14.44 -0.96
CA SER A 75 22.46 -15.79 -1.12
C SER A 75 23.99 -15.76 -1.17
N ALA A 76 24.65 -16.42 -0.22
CA ALA A 76 26.12 -16.56 -0.23
C ALA A 76 26.61 -17.37 -1.45
N GLU A 77 25.82 -18.34 -1.90
CA GLU A 77 26.09 -19.15 -3.10
C GLU A 77 26.10 -18.28 -4.37
N ASP A 78 25.07 -17.45 -4.56
CA ASP A 78 24.96 -16.57 -5.74
C ASP A 78 26.08 -15.51 -5.75
N LEU A 79 26.60 -15.17 -4.57
CA LEU A 79 27.73 -14.25 -4.39
C LEU A 79 29.10 -14.96 -4.47
N GLY A 80 29.13 -16.29 -4.53
CA GLY A 80 30.36 -17.09 -4.57
C GLY A 80 31.27 -16.85 -3.35
N VAL A 81 30.67 -16.72 -2.15
CA VAL A 81 31.37 -16.57 -0.86
C VAL A 81 30.80 -17.54 0.18
N SER A 82 31.47 -17.72 1.31
CA SER A 82 30.90 -18.48 2.43
C SER A 82 29.82 -17.67 3.16
N GLN A 83 28.91 -18.36 3.86
CA GLN A 83 27.92 -17.70 4.72
C GLN A 83 28.61 -16.84 5.79
N GLU A 84 29.72 -17.31 6.35
CA GLU A 84 30.53 -16.55 7.31
C GLU A 84 31.03 -15.23 6.72
N VAL A 85 31.54 -15.23 5.49
CA VAL A 85 31.99 -14.00 4.82
C VAL A 85 30.82 -13.05 4.61
N LEU A 86 29.68 -13.55 4.12
CA LEU A 86 28.48 -12.73 3.91
C LEU A 86 27.96 -12.09 5.20
N ASP A 87 28.01 -12.82 6.32
CA ASP A 87 27.48 -12.34 7.61
C ASP A 87 28.46 -11.38 8.32
N THR A 88 29.76 -11.50 8.06
CA THR A 88 30.79 -10.78 8.81
C THR A 88 31.49 -9.66 8.04
N HIS A 89 31.51 -9.67 6.70
CA HIS A 89 32.20 -8.68 5.89
C HIS A 89 31.26 -7.60 5.38
N TYR A 90 31.73 -6.37 5.35
CA TYR A 90 30.98 -5.27 4.73
C TYR A 90 30.97 -5.46 3.23
N LEU A 91 29.80 -5.24 2.63
CA LEU A 91 29.57 -5.24 1.21
C LEU A 91 29.64 -3.81 0.67
N LEU A 92 30.86 -3.37 0.38
CA LEU A 92 31.12 -2.07 -0.20
C LEU A 92 30.85 -2.12 -1.71
N GLN A 93 29.79 -1.44 -2.15
CA GLN A 93 29.45 -1.29 -3.57
C GLN A 93 29.74 0.14 -4.02
N ILE A 94 30.56 0.27 -5.05
CA ILE A 94 30.97 1.56 -5.62
C ILE A 94 30.50 1.63 -7.06
N ALA A 95 29.68 2.64 -7.37
CA ALA A 95 29.32 3.01 -8.72
C ALA A 95 30.42 3.88 -9.34
N LEU A 96 30.92 3.47 -10.50
CA LEU A 96 31.90 4.18 -11.30
C LEU A 96 31.18 4.84 -12.49
N LEU A 97 31.11 6.17 -12.46
CA LEU A 97 30.59 7.01 -13.54
C LEU A 97 31.64 7.23 -14.61
N ASP A 98 32.89 7.39 -14.15
CA ASP A 98 34.09 7.27 -14.96
C ASP A 98 34.83 5.99 -14.54
N PRO A 99 34.75 4.90 -15.33
CA PRO A 99 35.44 3.65 -15.02
C PRO A 99 36.96 3.80 -14.85
N LYS A 100 37.56 4.86 -15.41
CA LYS A 100 39.00 5.14 -15.28
C LYS A 100 39.38 5.63 -13.87
N SER A 101 38.42 6.05 -13.07
CA SER A 101 38.66 6.50 -11.69
C SER A 101 38.95 5.34 -10.72
N ARG A 102 38.62 4.09 -11.08
CA ARG A 102 38.72 2.93 -10.19
C ARG A 102 40.10 2.76 -9.51
N PRO A 103 41.25 2.80 -10.23
CA PRO A 103 42.55 2.62 -9.58
C PRO A 103 42.82 3.69 -8.52
N GLU A 104 42.35 4.93 -8.73
CA GLU A 104 42.50 5.99 -7.75
C GLU A 104 41.58 5.77 -6.54
N VAL A 105 40.34 5.33 -6.76
CA VAL A 105 39.40 4.97 -5.70
C VAL A 105 39.98 3.86 -4.81
N GLU A 106 40.51 2.80 -5.43
CA GLU A 106 41.14 1.68 -4.72
C GLU A 106 42.35 2.16 -3.92
N ALA A 107 43.28 2.88 -4.57
CA ALA A 107 44.50 3.37 -3.95
C ALA A 107 44.26 4.37 -2.81
N SER A 108 43.19 5.17 -2.85
CA SER A 108 42.94 6.20 -1.82
C SER A 108 42.00 5.79 -0.70
N ASN A 109 41.07 4.85 -0.92
CA ASN A 109 40.00 4.55 0.03
C ASN A 109 39.82 3.06 0.35
N ILE A 110 40.47 2.15 -0.38
CA ILE A 110 40.36 0.70 -0.14
C ILE A 110 41.70 0.14 0.31
N GLU A 111 42.71 0.11 -0.57
CA GLU A 111 44.00 -0.55 -0.34
C GLU A 111 44.71 -0.12 0.95
N PRO A 112 44.72 1.16 1.37
CA PRO A 112 45.41 1.56 2.59
C PRO A 112 44.70 1.08 3.86
N PHE A 113 43.38 0.93 3.83
CA PHE A 113 42.53 0.85 5.02
C PHE A 113 41.84 -0.50 5.21
N LEU A 114 41.55 -1.20 4.12
CA LEU A 114 40.66 -2.35 4.10
C LEU A 114 41.41 -3.61 3.67
N GLU A 115 41.09 -4.71 4.33
CA GLU A 115 41.39 -6.05 3.87
C GLU A 115 40.27 -6.50 2.93
N VAL A 116 40.62 -6.85 1.69
CA VAL A 116 39.67 -7.27 0.66
C VAL A 116 39.68 -8.78 0.57
N HIS A 117 38.57 -9.41 0.98
CA HIS A 117 38.38 -10.85 0.82
C HIS A 117 38.07 -11.22 -0.63
N LYS A 118 37.19 -10.43 -1.26
CA LYS A 118 36.77 -10.62 -2.65
C LYS A 118 36.41 -9.27 -3.27
N ALA A 119 36.80 -9.07 -4.53
CA ALA A 119 36.44 -7.91 -5.34
C ALA A 119 36.03 -8.36 -6.74
N GLU A 120 34.88 -7.89 -7.22
CA GLU A 120 34.37 -8.25 -8.54
C GLU A 120 33.44 -7.17 -9.11
N PRO A 121 33.34 -7.05 -10.44
CA PRO A 121 32.28 -6.25 -11.05
C PRO A 121 30.94 -6.96 -10.88
N ILE A 122 29.87 -6.18 -10.75
CA ILE A 122 28.51 -6.74 -10.82
C ILE A 122 28.22 -7.10 -12.28
N PRO A 123 27.69 -8.30 -12.56
CA PRO A 123 27.30 -8.69 -13.91
C PRO A 123 26.33 -7.70 -14.53
N THR A 124 26.51 -7.39 -15.81
CA THR A 124 25.61 -6.53 -16.59
C THR A 124 25.36 -7.11 -17.98
N LEU A 125 24.31 -6.65 -18.64
CA LEU A 125 24.19 -6.77 -20.10
C LEU A 125 25.34 -6.03 -20.80
N ASP A 126 25.78 -6.56 -21.95
CA ASP A 126 26.87 -5.97 -22.74
C ASP A 126 26.46 -4.64 -23.40
N ASP A 127 25.23 -4.57 -23.95
CA ASP A 127 24.63 -3.34 -24.46
C ASP A 127 23.36 -2.99 -23.66
N TYR A 128 23.42 -1.89 -22.91
CA TYR A 128 22.29 -1.40 -22.11
C TYR A 128 21.05 -1.10 -22.95
N ARG A 129 21.21 -0.86 -24.26
CA ARG A 129 20.12 -0.58 -25.20
C ARG A 129 19.25 -1.81 -25.52
N GLU A 130 19.68 -3.00 -25.10
CA GLU A 130 18.84 -4.21 -25.13
C GLU A 130 17.71 -4.14 -24.11
N VAL A 131 17.84 -3.29 -23.08
CA VAL A 131 16.76 -3.00 -22.13
C VAL A 131 15.84 -1.93 -22.71
N ASP A 132 14.58 -2.29 -22.94
CA ASP A 132 13.61 -1.38 -23.53
C ASP A 132 13.42 -0.11 -22.69
N GLY A 133 13.38 1.04 -23.36
CA GLY A 133 13.25 2.35 -22.73
C GLY A 133 14.44 2.84 -21.90
N LEU A 134 15.59 2.13 -21.87
CA LEU A 134 16.77 2.57 -21.12
C LEU A 134 17.68 3.46 -21.98
N GLU A 135 17.58 4.77 -21.79
CA GLU A 135 18.30 5.75 -22.64
C GLU A 135 19.73 6.05 -22.17
N ILE A 136 19.98 5.96 -20.86
CA ILE A 136 21.24 6.35 -20.22
C ILE A 136 21.96 5.10 -19.74
N LYS A 137 23.24 4.95 -20.13
CA LYS A 137 24.08 3.85 -19.66
C LYS A 137 24.15 3.88 -18.12
N PRO A 138 23.76 2.81 -17.42
CA PRO A 138 23.97 2.69 -15.98
C PRO A 138 25.46 2.71 -15.60
N PRO A 139 25.79 3.08 -14.34
CA PRO A 139 27.17 3.06 -13.88
C PRO A 139 27.75 1.63 -13.86
N ASP A 140 29.06 1.51 -14.07
CA ASP A 140 29.74 0.24 -13.82
C ASP A 140 29.89 0.08 -12.29
N VAL A 141 29.45 -1.03 -11.72
CA VAL A 141 29.45 -1.21 -10.26
C VAL A 141 30.47 -2.28 -9.85
N TRP A 142 31.34 -1.94 -8.91
CA TRP A 142 32.26 -2.88 -8.27
C TRP A 142 31.83 -3.19 -6.84
N ARG A 143 31.90 -4.47 -6.48
CA ARG A 143 31.53 -5.00 -5.18
C ARG A 143 32.75 -5.57 -4.47
N TYR A 144 32.97 -5.15 -3.23
CA TYR A 144 34.08 -5.58 -2.39
C TYR A 144 33.55 -6.14 -1.07
N PHE A 145 33.97 -7.35 -0.72
CA PHE A 145 33.79 -7.92 0.62
C PHE A 145 35.00 -7.55 1.46
N VAL A 146 34.79 -6.68 2.45
CA VAL A 146 35.88 -6.02 3.16
C VAL A 146 35.75 -6.08 4.67
N ARG A 147 36.90 -6.03 5.34
CA ARG A 147 37.07 -5.70 6.76
C ARG A 147 38.08 -4.57 6.90
N VAL A 148 38.03 -3.83 7.99
CA VAL A 148 39.07 -2.84 8.29
C VAL A 148 40.31 -3.58 8.76
N LYS A 149 41.49 -3.21 8.24
CA LYS A 149 42.76 -3.80 8.70
C LYS A 149 42.95 -3.58 10.19
N ASN A 150 43.45 -4.59 10.90
CA ASN A 150 43.55 -4.56 12.37
C ASN A 150 44.34 -3.34 12.88
N ASP A 151 45.49 -3.03 12.30
CA ASP A 151 46.34 -1.88 12.69
C ASP A 151 45.67 -0.52 12.42
N VAL A 152 44.84 -0.46 11.37
CA VAL A 152 44.04 0.72 11.03
C VAL A 152 42.91 0.91 12.03
N LEU A 153 42.21 -0.17 12.37
CA LEU A 153 41.11 -0.14 13.34
C LEU A 153 41.60 0.19 14.75
N GLU A 154 42.70 -0.43 15.20
CA GLU A 154 43.32 -0.15 16.51
C GLU A 154 43.69 1.33 16.66
N ARG A 155 44.35 1.89 15.65
CA ARG A 155 44.69 3.32 15.60
C ARG A 155 43.45 4.20 15.57
N PHE A 156 42.43 3.86 14.78
CA PHE A 156 41.18 4.62 14.73
C PHE A 156 40.47 4.62 16.10
N VAL A 157 40.50 3.49 16.80
CA VAL A 157 39.97 3.36 18.16
C VAL A 157 40.76 4.22 19.15
N GLU A 158 42.09 4.21 19.07
CA GLU A 158 42.95 5.01 19.94
C GLU A 158 42.75 6.51 19.72
N GLU A 159 42.82 6.97 18.47
CA GLU A 159 42.72 8.39 18.09
C GLU A 159 41.36 9.01 18.44
N ASN A 160 40.30 8.22 18.46
CA ASN A 160 38.93 8.67 18.76
C ASN A 160 38.43 8.24 20.14
N LYS A 161 39.27 7.56 20.94
CA LYS A 161 38.97 7.09 22.29
C LYS A 161 37.77 6.14 22.37
N PHE A 162 37.66 5.24 21.39
CA PHE A 162 36.58 4.25 21.27
C PHE A 162 36.83 2.95 22.02
N GLN A 163 37.70 2.93 23.04
CA GLN A 163 37.99 1.70 23.81
C GLN A 163 36.75 1.13 24.52
N ASP A 164 35.73 1.98 24.77
CA ASP A 164 34.47 1.59 25.38
C ASP A 164 33.46 0.98 24.37
N LEU A 165 33.71 1.10 23.06
CA LEU A 165 32.86 0.51 22.02
C LEU A 165 33.20 -0.97 21.80
N LYS A 166 32.18 -1.77 21.48
CA LYS A 166 32.41 -3.12 20.93
C LYS A 166 33.21 -2.98 19.63
N PRO A 167 34.22 -3.82 19.35
CA PRO A 167 35.07 -3.70 18.15
C PRO A 167 34.28 -3.53 16.84
N GLY A 168 33.23 -4.33 16.62
CA GLY A 168 32.39 -4.21 15.42
C GLY A 168 31.68 -2.86 15.29
N ARG A 169 31.34 -2.18 16.40
CA ARG A 169 30.73 -0.84 16.36
C ARG A 169 31.73 0.25 16.01
N ALA A 170 32.99 0.11 16.43
CA ALA A 170 34.06 0.99 15.99
C ALA A 170 34.37 0.79 14.49
N GLU A 171 34.31 -0.45 14.02
CA GLU A 171 34.48 -0.79 12.61
C GLU A 171 33.33 -0.24 11.75
N ASP A 172 32.08 -0.35 12.22
CA ASP A 172 30.89 0.27 11.59
C ASP A 172 31.12 1.78 11.36
N GLU A 173 31.59 2.48 12.39
CA GLU A 173 31.87 3.92 12.30
C GLU A 173 33.02 4.23 11.33
N PHE A 174 34.06 3.40 11.30
CA PHE A 174 35.15 3.55 10.32
C PHE A 174 34.63 3.41 8.89
N ILE A 175 33.84 2.37 8.59
CA ILE A 175 33.28 2.11 7.26
C ILE A 175 32.36 3.25 6.80
N TYR A 176 31.50 3.74 7.69
CA TYR A 176 30.67 4.91 7.45
C TYR A 176 31.53 6.13 7.06
N GLN A 177 32.53 6.46 7.87
CA GLN A 177 33.41 7.61 7.62
C GLN A 177 34.27 7.44 6.37
N ASN A 178 34.74 6.24 6.07
CA ASN A 178 35.49 5.96 4.85
C ASN A 178 34.63 6.18 3.60
N SER A 179 33.38 5.72 3.63
CA SER A 179 32.41 5.91 2.56
C SER A 179 32.09 7.39 2.35
N PHE A 180 31.89 8.14 3.43
CA PHE A 180 31.70 9.58 3.38
C PHE A 180 32.88 10.30 2.70
N ARG A 181 34.12 9.96 3.09
CA ARG A 181 35.35 10.55 2.49
C ARG A 181 35.48 10.19 1.00
N LEU A 182 35.13 8.96 0.61
CA LEU A 182 35.12 8.53 -0.79
C LEU A 182 34.15 9.38 -1.59
N ASN A 183 32.89 9.48 -1.16
CA ASN A 183 31.89 10.32 -1.80
C ASN A 183 32.33 11.78 -1.86
N GLN A 184 32.94 12.31 -0.79
CA GLN A 184 33.43 13.68 -0.80
C GLN A 184 34.46 13.89 -1.91
N LYS A 185 35.43 12.99 -2.00
CA LYS A 185 36.52 13.07 -2.97
C LYS A 185 36.03 12.88 -4.41
N PHE A 186 35.27 11.84 -4.69
CA PHE A 186 34.96 11.40 -6.07
C PHE A 186 33.59 11.82 -6.59
N TYR A 187 32.70 12.31 -5.71
CA TYR A 187 31.37 12.79 -6.09
C TYR A 187 31.19 14.29 -5.87
N SER A 188 31.60 14.83 -4.72
CA SER A 188 31.29 16.22 -4.33
C SER A 188 32.33 17.25 -4.80
N SER A 189 33.63 16.92 -4.75
CA SER A 189 34.59 17.98 -4.42
C SER A 189 35.00 19.01 -5.47
N LEU A 190 35.17 18.73 -6.76
CA LEU A 190 35.88 19.69 -7.63
C LEU A 190 35.53 19.68 -9.14
N GLY A 191 34.47 19.01 -9.60
CA GLY A 191 34.18 18.95 -11.04
C GLY A 191 33.20 17.86 -11.48
N VAL A 192 33.53 17.16 -12.57
CA VAL A 192 32.73 16.05 -13.13
C VAL A 192 32.67 14.89 -12.13
N GLN A 193 31.47 14.40 -11.83
CA GLN A 193 31.24 13.28 -10.91
C GLN A 193 31.91 11.99 -11.46
N GLN A 194 32.71 11.30 -10.65
CA GLN A 194 33.51 10.14 -11.08
C GLN A 194 33.05 8.82 -10.46
N ALA A 195 32.79 8.80 -9.15
CA ALA A 195 32.37 7.59 -8.44
C ALA A 195 31.64 7.93 -7.13
N PHE A 196 30.81 7.01 -6.64
CA PHE A 196 30.15 7.13 -5.34
C PHE A 196 29.77 5.76 -4.75
N VAL A 197 29.58 5.70 -3.44
CA VAL A 197 29.15 4.50 -2.71
C VAL A 197 27.64 4.30 -2.85
N LEU A 198 27.23 3.12 -3.33
CA LEU A 198 25.84 2.68 -3.38
C LEU A 198 25.39 2.01 -2.08
N SER A 199 26.23 1.12 -1.55
CA SER A 199 26.01 0.42 -0.28
C SER A 199 27.34 0.14 0.43
N HIS A 200 27.29 -0.02 1.74
CA HIS A 200 28.44 -0.35 2.60
C HIS A 200 28.05 -1.17 3.84
N GLY A 201 26.87 -1.80 3.82
CA GLY A 201 26.36 -2.63 4.92
C GLY A 201 26.79 -4.08 4.81
N ARG A 202 26.37 -4.92 5.76
CA ARG A 202 26.52 -6.38 5.69
C ARG A 202 25.25 -7.01 5.15
N ASN A 203 25.40 -8.02 4.29
CA ASN A 203 24.28 -8.83 3.80
C ASN A 203 23.09 -7.99 3.23
N ILE A 204 23.42 -6.86 2.61
CA ILE A 204 22.50 -5.91 1.98
C ILE A 204 23.19 -5.24 0.80
N MET A 205 22.47 -5.01 -0.30
CA MET A 205 23.01 -4.38 -1.52
C MET A 205 22.01 -3.39 -2.12
N ILE A 206 22.52 -2.37 -2.85
CA ILE A 206 21.72 -1.36 -3.53
C ILE A 206 22.24 -1.18 -4.97
N LEU A 207 21.33 -1.17 -5.95
CA LEU A 207 21.61 -0.82 -7.33
C LEU A 207 20.65 0.25 -7.82
N LYS A 208 21.18 1.17 -8.63
CA LYS A 208 20.46 2.37 -9.09
C LYS A 208 20.82 2.70 -10.54
N ILE A 209 19.85 3.27 -11.24
CA ILE A 209 20.00 3.76 -12.61
C ILE A 209 19.24 5.08 -12.81
N VAL A 210 19.54 5.77 -13.91
CA VAL A 210 18.62 6.78 -14.47
C VAL A 210 17.73 6.05 -15.47
N GLY A 211 16.54 5.70 -15.00
CA GLY A 211 15.59 4.83 -15.66
C GLY A 211 14.51 4.42 -14.65
N TYR A 212 13.88 3.28 -14.89
CA TYR A 212 12.87 2.69 -14.03
C TYR A 212 13.43 1.52 -13.21
N ALA A 213 12.80 1.20 -12.08
CA ALA A 213 13.30 0.17 -11.17
C ALA A 213 13.35 -1.24 -11.79
N GLU A 214 12.40 -1.60 -12.64
CA GLU A 214 12.36 -2.88 -13.35
C GLU A 214 13.57 -3.09 -14.26
N GLN A 215 14.08 -2.01 -14.88
CA GLN A 215 15.25 -2.04 -15.75
C GLN A 215 16.54 -2.34 -14.95
N VAL A 216 16.55 -2.10 -13.64
CA VAL A 216 17.68 -2.47 -12.75
C VAL A 216 17.81 -3.98 -12.71
N THR A 217 16.70 -4.72 -12.61
CA THR A 217 16.77 -6.19 -12.58
C THR A 217 17.30 -6.76 -13.88
N GLN A 218 16.89 -6.19 -15.02
CA GLN A 218 17.31 -6.63 -16.35
C GLN A 218 18.76 -6.28 -16.64
N TYR A 219 19.15 -5.03 -16.41
CA TYR A 219 20.50 -4.57 -16.73
C TYR A 219 21.56 -5.25 -15.86
N TYR A 220 21.32 -5.42 -14.56
CA TYR A 220 22.25 -6.04 -13.62
C TYR A 220 22.01 -7.54 -13.41
N LEU A 221 21.23 -8.19 -14.27
CA LEU A 221 21.02 -9.64 -14.30
C LEU A 221 20.59 -10.24 -12.95
N LEU A 222 19.62 -9.60 -12.30
CA LEU A 222 19.15 -9.98 -10.96
C LEU A 222 18.02 -11.01 -10.97
N GLU A 223 17.54 -11.45 -12.13
CA GLU A 223 16.34 -12.27 -12.27
C GLU A 223 16.39 -13.53 -11.41
N ASP A 224 17.56 -14.18 -11.35
CA ASP A 224 17.78 -15.41 -10.60
C ASP A 224 18.52 -15.20 -9.26
N PHE A 225 18.98 -13.98 -8.97
CA PHE A 225 19.66 -13.66 -7.72
C PHE A 225 18.67 -13.77 -6.55
N LYS A 226 19.02 -14.49 -5.48
CA LYS A 226 18.13 -14.75 -4.35
C LYS A 226 18.43 -13.87 -3.14
N ALA A 227 17.36 -13.36 -2.53
CA ALA A 227 17.41 -12.70 -1.23
C ALA A 227 16.11 -12.90 -0.44
N HIS A 228 16.16 -12.71 0.88
CA HIS A 228 14.98 -12.78 1.73
C HIS A 228 14.05 -11.57 1.54
N GLY A 229 14.60 -10.38 1.36
CA GLY A 229 13.82 -9.14 1.21
C GLY A 229 14.27 -8.29 0.04
N TRP A 230 13.31 -7.63 -0.58
CA TRP A 230 13.49 -6.77 -1.75
C TRP A 230 12.68 -5.49 -1.57
N ILE A 231 13.24 -4.36 -1.97
CA ILE A 231 12.53 -3.08 -2.10
C ILE A 231 12.90 -2.41 -3.43
N ALA A 232 11.94 -1.73 -4.04
CA ALA A 232 12.13 -1.00 -5.29
C ALA A 232 11.45 0.37 -5.23
N HIS A 233 11.97 1.31 -6.03
CA HIS A 233 11.48 2.68 -6.06
C HIS A 233 11.52 3.29 -7.47
N GLN A 234 10.38 3.88 -7.87
CA GLN A 234 10.21 4.69 -9.08
C GLN A 234 10.18 6.17 -8.69
N ARG A 235 11.15 6.96 -9.15
CA ARG A 235 11.25 8.39 -8.81
C ARG A 235 10.46 9.25 -9.79
N TYR A 236 9.74 10.24 -9.27
CA TYR A 236 9.07 11.28 -10.05
C TYR A 236 9.50 12.68 -9.59
N PRO A 237 10.62 13.22 -10.07
CA PRO A 237 11.06 14.57 -9.76
C PRO A 237 10.40 15.59 -10.71
N THR A 238 9.81 16.66 -10.16
CA THR A 238 9.10 17.70 -10.91
C THR A 238 9.97 18.88 -11.36
N LYS A 239 11.21 19.01 -10.87
CA LYS A 239 12.17 20.04 -11.31
C LYS A 239 13.57 19.46 -11.49
N GLY A 240 14.24 19.82 -12.59
CA GLY A 240 15.61 19.42 -12.91
C GLY A 240 15.79 19.09 -14.40
N ARG A 241 16.89 19.55 -15.02
CA ARG A 241 17.31 19.11 -16.38
C ARG A 241 18.45 18.09 -16.33
N VAL A 242 19.03 17.85 -15.15
CA VAL A 242 20.21 17.02 -14.98
C VAL A 242 19.84 15.87 -14.04
N TRP A 243 19.82 14.66 -14.58
CA TRP A 243 19.52 13.43 -13.85
C TRP A 243 20.80 12.61 -13.72
N HIS A 244 21.09 12.17 -12.50
CA HIS A 244 22.31 11.45 -12.17
C HIS A 244 21.96 10.26 -11.26
N PRO A 245 22.52 9.06 -11.47
CA PRO A 245 22.15 7.86 -10.71
C PRO A 245 22.38 7.99 -9.19
N GLY A 246 23.28 8.88 -8.76
CA GLY A 246 23.49 9.21 -7.34
C GLY A 246 22.26 9.80 -6.64
N GLY A 247 21.37 10.48 -7.38
CA GLY A 247 20.11 11.03 -6.86
C GLY A 247 18.92 10.06 -6.93
N ALA A 248 19.10 8.85 -7.46
CA ALA A 248 18.07 7.82 -7.45
C ALA A 248 18.00 7.12 -6.08
N HIS A 249 16.84 6.57 -5.74
CA HIS A 249 16.60 5.83 -4.50
C HIS A 249 16.69 4.32 -4.80
N PRO A 250 16.92 3.42 -3.81
CA PRO A 250 16.99 3.60 -2.34
C PRO A 250 18.25 4.31 -1.80
N PHE A 251 18.27 4.83 -0.57
CA PHE A 251 19.51 5.28 0.10
C PHE A 251 19.90 4.38 1.26
N ILE A 252 21.18 4.39 1.66
CA ILE A 252 21.71 3.54 2.73
C ILE A 252 22.07 4.33 3.99
N GLY A 253 21.76 3.77 5.16
CA GLY A 253 22.24 4.21 6.47
C GLY A 253 23.61 3.60 6.76
N LEU A 254 23.61 2.39 7.32
CA LEU A 254 24.75 1.46 7.21
C LEU A 254 24.24 0.08 6.81
N ASP A 255 23.37 -0.51 7.63
CA ASP A 255 22.77 -1.83 7.42
C ASP A 255 21.28 -1.72 7.03
N GLU A 256 20.83 -0.52 6.68
CA GLU A 256 19.45 -0.17 6.30
C GLU A 256 19.39 0.49 4.92
N ALA A 257 18.57 -0.05 4.02
CA ALA A 257 18.20 0.60 2.77
C ALA A 257 16.78 1.15 2.88
N LEU A 258 16.58 2.42 2.51
CA LEU A 258 15.31 3.13 2.65
C LEU A 258 14.84 3.65 1.29
N VAL A 259 13.57 3.40 0.98
CA VAL A 259 12.82 4.10 -0.08
C VAL A 259 11.72 4.94 0.52
N HIS A 260 11.39 6.03 -0.16
CA HIS A 260 10.48 7.06 0.31
C HIS A 260 9.54 7.42 -0.83
N ASN A 261 8.23 7.36 -0.58
CA ASN A 261 7.24 7.98 -1.44
C ASN A 261 6.79 9.28 -0.78
N GLY A 262 7.24 10.42 -1.28
CA GLY A 262 6.94 11.68 -0.64
C GLY A 262 7.79 12.89 -1.01
N ASP A 263 7.49 14.01 -0.34
CA ASP A 263 8.32 15.22 -0.31
C ASP A 263 8.24 15.82 1.09
N PHE A 264 9.38 16.17 1.68
CA PHE A 264 9.41 16.77 3.02
C PHE A 264 9.09 18.26 2.95
N ALA A 265 8.10 18.70 3.73
CA ALA A 265 7.84 20.11 3.97
C ALA A 265 8.96 20.78 4.80
N ASN A 266 9.69 20.00 5.61
CA ASN A 266 10.70 20.47 6.55
C ASN A 266 12.12 19.97 6.27
N TYR A 267 12.46 19.62 5.02
CA TYR A 267 13.79 19.11 4.62
C TYR A 267 14.98 19.87 5.22
N HIS A 268 14.92 21.21 5.20
CA HIS A 268 15.99 22.06 5.73
C HIS A 268 16.17 21.87 7.24
N ALA A 269 15.08 21.76 8.01
CA ALA A 269 15.16 21.56 9.46
C ALA A 269 15.79 20.20 9.80
N VAL A 270 15.38 19.14 9.09
CA VAL A 270 15.96 17.79 9.22
C VAL A 270 17.46 17.81 8.88
N SER A 271 17.84 18.51 7.81
CA SER A 271 19.23 18.65 7.39
C SER A 271 20.07 19.41 8.42
N GLU A 272 19.58 20.52 8.97
CA GLU A 272 20.27 21.26 10.02
C GLU A 272 20.42 20.43 11.31
N TYR A 273 19.42 19.64 11.67
CA TYR A 273 19.50 18.73 12.80
C TYR A 273 20.61 17.68 12.62
N LEU A 274 20.72 17.10 11.42
CA LEU A 274 21.84 16.18 11.10
C LEU A 274 23.19 16.90 11.18
N LYS A 275 23.29 18.14 10.68
CA LYS A 275 24.53 18.93 10.74
C LYS A 275 24.95 19.25 12.19
N GLN A 276 23.99 19.53 13.08
CA GLN A 276 24.26 19.70 14.52
C GLN A 276 24.87 18.43 15.13
N ASN A 277 24.57 17.27 14.56
CA ASN A 277 25.14 15.97 14.91
C ASN A 277 26.34 15.57 14.02
N ASN A 278 26.98 16.53 13.34
CA ASN A 278 28.11 16.32 12.43
C ASN A 278 27.85 15.27 11.32
N ILE A 279 26.61 15.15 10.87
CA ILE A 279 26.21 14.35 9.70
C ILE A 279 25.81 15.32 8.59
N PHE A 280 26.43 15.17 7.42
CA PHE A 280 26.26 16.09 6.30
C PHE A 280 25.72 15.34 5.08
N PRO A 281 24.50 15.62 4.61
CA PRO A 281 23.96 15.02 3.39
C PRO A 281 24.82 15.41 2.16
N GLN A 282 25.04 14.47 1.24
CA GLN A 282 25.90 14.61 0.05
C GLN A 282 25.10 14.56 -1.28
N PHE A 283 23.92 13.96 -1.29
CA PHE A 283 23.08 13.77 -2.48
C PHE A 283 21.84 14.67 -2.51
N LEU A 284 21.53 15.36 -1.40
CA LEU A 284 20.51 16.41 -1.28
C LEU A 284 19.08 15.94 -1.56
N THR A 285 18.72 14.75 -1.07
CA THR A 285 17.38 14.18 -1.21
C THR A 285 16.73 13.95 0.16
N ASP A 286 15.39 13.92 0.21
CA ASP A 286 14.66 13.58 1.44
C ASP A 286 14.98 12.18 1.92
N THR A 287 15.15 11.25 0.98
CA THR A 287 15.42 9.84 1.28
C THR A 287 16.79 9.66 1.91
N GLU A 288 17.80 10.42 1.46
CA GLU A 288 19.11 10.44 2.10
C GLU A 288 19.02 10.97 3.54
N VAL A 289 18.39 12.13 3.76
CA VAL A 289 18.29 12.68 5.12
C VAL A 289 17.46 11.78 6.04
N SER A 290 16.45 11.09 5.49
CA SER A 290 15.63 10.13 6.23
C SER A 290 16.45 8.94 6.74
N VAL A 291 17.24 8.33 5.86
CA VAL A 291 18.03 7.14 6.24
C VAL A 291 19.19 7.50 7.15
N LEU A 292 19.79 8.68 6.97
CA LEU A 292 20.82 9.20 7.87
C LEU A 292 20.25 9.54 9.27
N LEU A 293 19.02 10.07 9.33
CA LEU A 293 18.32 10.28 10.61
C LEU A 293 18.01 8.95 11.29
N LEU A 294 17.55 7.94 10.53
CA LEU A 294 17.34 6.60 11.06
C LEU A 294 18.64 5.98 11.60
N ASP A 295 19.75 6.07 10.87
CA ASP A 295 21.07 5.58 11.32
C ASP A 295 21.57 6.34 12.56
N LEU A 296 21.36 7.66 12.64
CA LEU A 296 21.67 8.45 13.83
C LEU A 296 20.92 7.92 15.06
N LEU A 297 19.58 7.79 14.96
CA LEU A 297 18.74 7.33 16.05
C LEU A 297 19.05 5.87 16.44
N ASN A 298 19.31 5.02 15.45
CA ASN A 298 19.61 3.60 15.66
C ASN A 298 21.03 3.36 16.19
N ARG A 299 22.05 3.64 15.37
CA ARG A 299 23.43 3.23 15.61
C ARG A 299 24.16 4.17 16.56
N THR A 300 23.85 5.46 16.52
CA THR A 300 24.53 6.47 17.35
C THR A 300 23.84 6.64 18.70
N PHE A 301 22.52 6.87 18.73
CA PHE A 301 21.78 7.05 19.98
C PHE A 301 21.33 5.73 20.62
N GLY A 302 21.30 4.63 19.87
CA GLY A 302 20.99 3.30 20.42
C GLY A 302 19.52 3.13 20.80
N TYR A 303 18.60 3.85 20.16
CA TYR A 303 17.18 3.79 20.50
C TYR A 303 16.56 2.45 20.09
N PRO A 304 15.66 1.88 20.92
CA PRO A 304 14.75 0.83 20.49
C PRO A 304 13.94 1.28 19.27
N LEU A 305 13.58 0.33 18.39
CA LEU A 305 12.86 0.65 17.16
C LEU A 305 11.55 1.41 17.39
N GLU A 306 10.82 1.11 18.48
CA GLU A 306 9.62 1.86 18.86
C GLU A 306 9.91 3.36 19.00
N TYR A 307 11.02 3.72 19.62
CA TYR A 307 11.40 5.11 19.90
C TYR A 307 12.00 5.80 18.67
N ILE A 308 12.65 5.03 17.79
CA ILE A 308 13.04 5.52 16.46
C ILE A 308 11.78 5.89 15.67
N ILE A 309 10.77 5.00 15.65
CA ILE A 309 9.50 5.26 14.97
C ILE A 309 8.80 6.47 15.61
N GLU A 310 8.77 6.58 16.94
CA GLU A 310 8.21 7.76 17.63
C GLU A 310 8.94 9.06 17.26
N ALA A 311 10.26 9.04 17.13
CA ALA A 311 11.03 10.21 16.71
C ALA A 311 10.77 10.61 15.24
N LEU A 312 10.41 9.66 14.37
CA LEU A 312 10.13 9.91 12.95
C LEU A 312 8.65 10.26 12.70
N ALA A 313 7.72 9.49 13.27
CA ALA A 313 6.28 9.65 13.19
C ALA A 313 5.70 9.76 14.61
N PRO A 314 5.74 10.97 15.21
CA PRO A 314 5.34 11.18 16.59
C PRO A 314 3.85 10.94 16.80
N THR A 315 3.50 10.37 17.95
CA THR A 315 2.11 10.23 18.39
C THR A 315 1.67 11.53 19.06
N SER A 316 0.67 12.22 18.51
CA SER A 316 0.25 13.57 18.93
C SER A 316 -1.17 13.63 19.48
N GLU A 317 -1.46 14.71 20.20
CA GLU A 317 -2.82 15.14 20.60
C GLU A 317 -3.65 14.01 21.25
N TYR A 318 -4.85 13.75 20.73
CA TYR A 318 -5.77 12.75 21.25
C TYR A 318 -5.15 11.36 21.39
N ASP A 319 -4.36 10.92 20.41
CA ASP A 319 -3.68 9.61 20.47
C ASP A 319 -2.63 9.58 21.59
N PHE A 320 -1.93 10.69 21.80
CA PHE A 320 -0.96 10.79 22.87
C PHE A 320 -1.62 10.65 24.24
N ASP A 321 -2.78 11.28 24.44
CA ASP A 321 -3.51 11.23 25.71
C ASP A 321 -4.08 9.83 26.02
N LEU A 322 -4.33 9.02 24.99
CA LEU A 322 -4.76 7.62 25.12
C LEU A 322 -3.61 6.65 25.45
N LEU A 323 -2.34 7.05 25.30
CA LEU A 323 -1.20 6.20 25.64
C LEU A 323 -1.13 5.95 27.16
N PRO A 324 -0.60 4.79 27.60
CA PRO A 324 -0.28 4.57 29.01
C PRO A 324 0.67 5.67 29.56
N PRO A 325 0.52 6.10 30.83
CA PRO A 325 1.33 7.18 31.42
C PRO A 325 2.85 6.99 31.31
N GLU A 326 3.33 5.73 31.36
CA GLU A 326 4.74 5.40 31.18
C GLU A 326 5.23 5.74 29.76
N LYS A 327 4.44 5.41 28.73
CA LYS A 327 4.75 5.77 27.35
C LYS A 327 4.69 7.27 27.14
N GLN A 328 3.65 7.94 27.66
CA GLN A 328 3.56 9.41 27.60
C GLN A 328 4.81 10.09 28.18
N HIS A 329 5.30 9.60 29.31
CA HIS A 329 6.50 10.15 29.95
C HIS A 329 7.72 10.06 29.03
N ILE A 330 7.97 8.89 28.44
CA ILE A 330 9.12 8.67 27.55
C ILE A 330 8.95 9.44 26.23
N TYR A 331 7.76 9.38 25.63
CA TYR A 331 7.48 10.02 24.33
C TYR A 331 7.60 11.54 24.43
N ARG A 332 7.25 12.17 25.56
CA ARG A 332 7.53 13.60 25.79
C ARG A 332 9.00 13.95 25.66
N TYR A 333 9.91 13.12 26.17
CA TYR A 333 11.34 13.37 26.02
C TYR A 333 11.80 13.19 24.57
N ILE A 334 11.33 12.15 23.90
CA ILE A 334 11.64 11.88 22.49
C ILE A 334 11.16 13.04 21.63
N GLN A 335 9.90 13.44 21.75
CA GLN A 335 9.32 14.53 20.99
C GLN A 335 10.04 15.86 21.30
N ALA A 336 10.27 16.19 22.58
CA ALA A 336 11.01 17.41 22.94
C ALA A 336 12.43 17.46 22.34
N ALA A 337 13.09 16.31 22.17
CA ALA A 337 14.44 16.24 21.62
C ALA A 337 14.48 16.18 20.08
N HIS A 338 13.46 15.60 19.43
CA HIS A 338 13.52 15.22 18.02
C HIS A 338 12.45 15.85 17.12
N ILE A 339 11.44 16.54 17.66
CA ILE A 339 10.31 17.03 16.85
C ILE A 339 10.73 17.92 15.67
N HIS A 340 11.81 18.69 15.82
CA HIS A 340 12.34 19.54 14.75
C HIS A 340 12.99 18.75 13.60
N ALA A 341 13.34 17.49 13.84
CA ALA A 341 13.92 16.57 12.88
C ALA A 341 12.92 15.50 12.41
N SER A 342 11.75 15.38 13.05
CA SER A 342 10.69 14.49 12.61
C SER A 342 10.24 14.89 11.20
N PRO A 343 10.29 13.97 10.22
CA PRO A 343 9.78 14.23 8.88
C PRO A 343 8.34 14.78 8.87
N ASP A 344 8.13 15.89 8.16
CA ASP A 344 6.82 16.52 8.00
C ASP A 344 6.48 16.70 6.52
N GLY A 345 5.19 16.84 6.21
CA GLY A 345 4.65 16.77 4.85
C GLY A 345 4.35 15.33 4.41
N PRO A 346 4.08 15.12 3.11
CA PRO A 346 3.57 13.85 2.64
C PRO A 346 4.70 12.82 2.43
N TRP A 347 4.77 11.78 3.25
CA TRP A 347 5.80 10.73 3.13
C TRP A 347 5.34 9.33 3.54
N PHE A 348 5.94 8.31 2.92
CA PHE A 348 5.82 6.92 3.35
C PHE A 348 7.17 6.21 3.18
N PHE A 349 7.64 5.52 4.22
CA PHE A 349 8.91 4.79 4.17
C PHE A 349 8.71 3.29 4.04
N ILE A 350 9.54 2.67 3.20
CA ILE A 350 9.79 1.23 3.24
C ILE A 350 11.29 1.03 3.47
N ILE A 351 11.64 0.29 4.52
CA ILE A 351 13.03 0.08 4.95
C ILE A 351 13.32 -1.41 4.94
N ALA A 352 14.34 -1.81 4.18
CA ALA A 352 14.96 -3.12 4.26
C ALA A 352 16.16 -3.04 5.21
N ARG A 353 16.20 -3.87 6.25
CA ARG A 353 17.24 -3.81 7.29
C ARG A 353 17.86 -5.18 7.55
N ASN A 354 19.18 -5.22 7.66
CA ASN A 354 19.91 -6.31 8.29
C ASN A 354 20.29 -5.90 9.73
N ASN A 355 20.07 -6.77 10.71
CA ASN A 355 20.69 -6.62 12.03
C ASN A 355 21.74 -7.73 12.22
N PRO A 356 23.02 -7.46 11.94
CA PRO A 356 24.09 -8.46 12.02
C PRO A 356 24.46 -8.83 13.47
N TYR A 357 24.02 -8.06 14.46
CA TYR A 357 24.29 -8.34 15.87
C TYR A 357 23.22 -9.23 16.51
N GLU A 358 21.99 -9.18 16.00
CA GLU A 358 20.84 -9.97 16.48
C GLU A 358 20.38 -11.03 15.46
N ASN A 359 21.04 -11.12 14.30
CA ASN A 359 20.86 -12.12 13.25
C ASN A 359 19.42 -12.22 12.72
N TYR A 360 18.88 -11.08 12.28
CA TYR A 360 17.60 -11.04 11.57
C TYR A 360 17.57 -10.02 10.44
N PHE A 361 16.63 -10.23 9.53
CA PHE A 361 16.29 -9.30 8.45
C PHE A 361 14.91 -8.71 8.68
N GLN A 362 14.69 -7.49 8.22
CA GLN A 362 13.43 -6.81 8.39
C GLN A 362 13.00 -6.05 7.14
N LEU A 363 11.68 -5.99 6.97
CA LEU A 363 10.99 -5.00 6.15
C LEU A 363 10.11 -4.17 7.09
N ILE A 364 10.28 -2.86 7.06
CA ILE A 364 9.59 -1.91 7.96
C ILE A 364 8.84 -0.91 7.10
N GLY A 365 7.55 -0.75 7.34
CA GLY A 365 6.76 0.35 6.77
C GLY A 365 6.41 1.36 7.86
N ILE A 366 6.59 2.64 7.57
CA ILE A 366 6.24 3.75 8.48
C ILE A 366 5.41 4.76 7.69
N THR A 367 4.20 5.03 8.17
CA THR A 367 3.25 5.98 7.58
C THR A 367 3.40 7.36 8.23
N ASP A 368 3.33 8.44 7.44
CA ASP A 368 3.29 9.80 7.97
C ASP A 368 2.07 10.05 8.86
N THR A 369 2.20 10.98 9.80
CA THR A 369 1.16 11.32 10.79
C THR A 369 -0.10 11.94 10.18
N SER A 370 0.00 12.48 8.96
CA SER A 370 -1.12 13.10 8.24
C SER A 370 -1.75 12.20 7.17
N MET A 371 -1.24 10.97 7.02
CA MET A 371 -1.68 9.98 6.03
C MET A 371 -1.74 10.50 4.60
N LEU A 372 -0.79 11.33 4.18
CA LEU A 372 -0.87 12.02 2.89
C LEU A 372 -0.37 11.18 1.71
N ARG A 373 0.16 9.97 1.97
CA ARG A 373 0.64 9.05 0.94
C ARG A 373 -0.07 7.70 1.03
N PRO A 374 -0.39 7.09 -0.12
CA PRO A 374 -1.01 5.79 -0.13
C PRO A 374 0.00 4.71 0.18
N GLN A 375 -0.50 3.71 0.89
CA GLN A 375 0.24 2.55 1.32
C GLN A 375 -0.74 1.42 1.56
N VAL A 376 -0.31 0.19 1.26
CA VAL A 376 -1.04 -1.04 1.54
C VAL A 376 -0.04 -2.03 2.14
N PHE A 377 -0.40 -2.59 3.29
CA PHE A 377 0.30 -3.71 3.90
C PHE A 377 -0.42 -5.01 3.57
N ALA A 378 0.34 -6.10 3.42
CA ALA A 378 -0.23 -7.43 3.31
C ALA A 378 0.61 -8.51 4.00
N LEU A 379 -0.07 -9.59 4.40
CA LEU A 379 0.54 -10.75 5.05
C LEU A 379 -0.06 -12.04 4.49
N GLN A 380 0.80 -13.02 4.24
CA GLN A 380 0.41 -14.41 4.03
C GLN A 380 1.14 -15.30 5.06
N GLU A 381 0.41 -16.20 5.70
CA GLU A 381 0.96 -17.16 6.65
C GLU A 381 0.54 -18.60 6.32
N GLY A 382 1.52 -19.48 6.20
CA GLY A 382 1.32 -20.91 6.05
C GLY A 382 2.65 -21.66 6.13
N GLU A 383 2.89 -22.54 5.16
CA GLU A 383 4.17 -23.26 5.02
C GLU A 383 5.34 -22.32 4.75
N VAL A 384 5.08 -21.28 3.96
CA VAL A 384 5.95 -20.11 3.78
C VAL A 384 5.21 -18.88 4.28
N GLN A 385 5.97 -17.87 4.70
CA GLN A 385 5.42 -16.59 5.14
C GLN A 385 6.02 -15.48 4.30
N ILE A 386 5.21 -14.49 3.96
CA ILE A 386 5.65 -13.29 3.25
C ILE A 386 4.88 -12.07 3.75
N GLY A 387 5.61 -11.00 4.02
CA GLY A 387 5.08 -9.68 4.29
C GLY A 387 5.33 -8.76 3.10
N LEU A 388 4.34 -7.96 2.71
CA LEU A 388 4.44 -7.03 1.59
C LEU A 388 4.02 -5.63 2.01
N ILE A 389 4.68 -4.63 1.43
CA ILE A 389 4.43 -3.21 1.65
C ILE A 389 4.52 -2.53 0.28
N CYS A 390 3.45 -1.91 -0.19
CA CYS A 390 3.42 -1.24 -1.49
C CYS A 390 2.64 0.07 -1.43
N SER A 391 2.85 0.97 -2.39
CA SER A 391 2.00 2.15 -2.54
C SER A 391 0.56 1.78 -2.91
N GLU A 392 0.39 0.77 -3.76
CA GLU A 392 -0.92 0.35 -4.25
C GLU A 392 -1.05 -1.18 -4.25
N LYS A 393 -2.29 -1.67 -4.11
CA LYS A 393 -2.59 -3.09 -3.89
C LYS A 393 -2.18 -3.98 -5.07
N GLN A 394 -2.29 -3.52 -6.31
CA GLN A 394 -1.96 -4.33 -7.48
C GLN A 394 -0.50 -4.77 -7.49
N ALA A 395 0.43 -3.97 -6.94
CA ALA A 395 1.84 -4.38 -6.83
C ALA A 395 2.00 -5.59 -5.88
N ILE A 396 1.20 -5.66 -4.81
CA ILE A 396 1.14 -6.84 -3.93
C ILE A 396 0.63 -8.05 -4.72
N ASP A 397 -0.48 -7.88 -5.44
CA ASP A 397 -1.06 -8.96 -6.25
C ASP A 397 -0.09 -9.44 -7.34
N ALA A 398 0.66 -8.53 -7.97
CA ALA A 398 1.67 -8.83 -8.97
C ALA A 398 2.78 -9.72 -8.41
N THR A 399 3.29 -9.35 -7.23
CA THR A 399 4.34 -10.09 -6.51
C THR A 399 3.84 -11.50 -6.20
N LEU A 400 2.66 -11.62 -5.59
CA LEU A 400 2.08 -12.90 -5.17
C LEU A 400 1.72 -13.80 -6.36
N LYS A 401 1.14 -13.25 -7.43
CA LYS A 401 0.86 -14.01 -8.67
C LYS A 401 2.14 -14.55 -9.29
N ASN A 402 3.21 -13.74 -9.35
CA ASN A 402 4.49 -14.16 -9.92
C ASN A 402 5.19 -15.24 -9.06
N LEU A 403 5.11 -15.14 -7.73
CA LEU A 403 5.60 -16.15 -6.79
C LEU A 403 4.82 -17.47 -6.89
N ALA A 404 3.49 -17.40 -6.86
CA ALA A 404 2.61 -18.57 -6.92
C ALA A 404 2.76 -19.36 -8.23
N ALA A 405 3.16 -18.70 -9.32
CA ALA A 405 3.48 -19.35 -10.59
C ALA A 405 4.77 -20.19 -10.55
N GLU A 406 5.69 -19.93 -9.62
CA GLU A 406 6.92 -20.70 -9.43
C GLU A 406 6.82 -21.71 -8.27
N ASP A 407 6.15 -21.32 -7.18
CA ASP A 407 6.11 -22.09 -5.93
C ASP A 407 4.68 -22.11 -5.36
N ASN A 408 4.07 -23.30 -5.38
CA ASN A 408 2.68 -23.53 -4.98
C ASN A 408 2.42 -23.36 -3.46
N ARG A 409 3.45 -23.06 -2.67
CA ARG A 409 3.28 -22.68 -1.25
C ARG A 409 2.84 -21.22 -1.13
N PHE A 410 3.03 -20.39 -2.16
CA PHE A 410 2.48 -19.04 -2.24
C PHE A 410 1.09 -19.06 -2.85
N CYS A 411 0.21 -18.21 -2.30
CA CYS A 411 -1.12 -17.95 -2.81
C CYS A 411 -1.07 -16.64 -3.62
N PRO A 412 -1.74 -16.54 -4.79
CA PRO A 412 -1.77 -15.30 -5.59
C PRO A 412 -2.58 -14.17 -4.95
N ILE A 413 -3.19 -14.42 -3.78
CA ILE A 413 -3.99 -13.48 -2.98
C ILE A 413 -3.47 -13.54 -1.55
N ALA A 414 -3.21 -12.40 -0.93
CA ALA A 414 -2.75 -12.36 0.46
C ALA A 414 -3.87 -12.79 1.42
N ASP A 415 -3.50 -13.28 2.60
CA ASP A 415 -4.47 -13.64 3.64
C ASP A 415 -5.08 -12.41 4.32
N LYS A 416 -4.32 -11.32 4.38
CA LYS A 416 -4.74 -10.05 4.98
C LYS A 416 -4.15 -8.87 4.21
N TYR A 417 -4.98 -7.85 4.01
CA TYR A 417 -4.62 -6.53 3.49
C TYR A 417 -5.08 -5.47 4.50
N TRP A 418 -4.33 -4.39 4.68
CA TRP A 418 -4.76 -3.26 5.50
C TRP A 418 -4.01 -1.96 5.16
N ASN A 419 -4.64 -0.83 5.47
CA ASN A 419 -4.01 0.48 5.55
C ASN A 419 -3.76 0.84 7.03
N ALA A 420 -3.06 1.95 7.27
CA ALA A 420 -2.56 2.32 8.58
C ALA A 420 -2.49 3.84 8.74
N ARG A 421 -2.67 4.32 9.97
CA ARG A 421 -2.60 5.73 10.34
C ARG A 421 -1.32 6.02 11.10
N GLY A 422 -0.47 6.90 10.58
CA GLY A 422 0.77 7.32 11.25
C GLY A 422 0.50 7.94 12.61
N GLY A 423 1.37 7.67 13.58
CA GLY A 423 1.25 8.24 14.93
C GLY A 423 0.10 7.70 15.78
N SER A 424 -0.68 6.71 15.30
CA SER A 424 -1.84 6.17 16.05
C SER A 424 -1.45 5.52 17.38
N VAL A 425 -2.35 5.57 18.37
CA VAL A 425 -2.20 4.86 19.65
C VAL A 425 -2.38 3.34 19.52
N THR A 426 -3.01 2.88 18.42
CA THR A 426 -3.33 1.46 18.20
C THR A 426 -2.14 0.67 17.67
N ASP A 427 -1.44 1.22 16.68
CA ASP A 427 -0.36 0.52 15.96
C ASP A 427 0.81 1.44 15.56
N GLY A 428 0.67 2.75 15.75
CA GLY A 428 1.67 3.75 15.37
C GLY A 428 1.82 3.94 13.86
N GLY A 429 0.91 3.39 13.06
CA GLY A 429 0.97 3.42 11.60
C GLY A 429 2.16 2.68 11.00
N SER A 430 2.74 1.75 11.77
CA SER A 430 4.02 1.14 11.44
C SER A 430 3.99 -0.37 11.66
N PHE A 431 4.47 -1.12 10.66
CA PHE A 431 4.50 -2.59 10.68
C PHE A 431 5.87 -3.12 10.31
N ILE A 432 6.32 -4.13 11.06
CA ILE A 432 7.67 -4.68 11.04
C ILE A 432 7.57 -6.17 10.76
N PHE A 433 8.01 -6.58 9.57
CA PHE A 433 8.11 -7.98 9.16
C PHE A 433 9.52 -8.48 9.41
N THR A 434 9.71 -9.27 10.47
CA THR A 434 11.03 -9.77 10.90
C THR A 434 11.22 -11.21 10.49
N VAL A 435 12.24 -11.48 9.67
CA VAL A 435 12.71 -12.82 9.33
C VAL A 435 13.90 -13.20 10.19
N LYS A 436 13.77 -14.26 10.98
CA LYS A 436 14.82 -14.75 11.89
C LYS A 436 14.84 -16.27 11.94
N ASP A 437 15.86 -16.83 12.58
CA ASP A 437 15.98 -18.28 12.78
C ASP A 437 14.70 -18.88 13.39
N ALA A 438 14.24 -20.00 12.82
CA ALA A 438 13.04 -20.68 13.31
C ALA A 438 13.27 -21.37 14.67
N GLY A 439 14.53 -21.60 15.05
CA GLY A 439 14.95 -22.33 16.24
C GLY A 439 14.99 -23.85 16.05
N LYS A 440 15.00 -24.33 14.80
CA LYS A 440 14.96 -25.77 14.45
C LYS A 440 16.32 -26.39 14.22
N GLY A 441 17.38 -25.59 14.05
CA GLY A 441 18.74 -26.06 13.77
C GLY A 441 18.97 -26.58 12.35
N ASP A 442 18.02 -26.41 11.45
CA ASP A 442 18.07 -26.82 10.03
C ASP A 442 18.30 -25.63 9.07
N GLY A 443 18.58 -24.45 9.61
CA GLY A 443 18.73 -23.20 8.84
C GLY A 443 17.41 -22.54 8.43
N SER A 444 16.25 -23.16 8.73
CA SER A 444 14.95 -22.58 8.40
C SER A 444 14.73 -21.25 9.13
N LYS A 445 14.11 -20.30 8.43
CA LYS A 445 13.71 -19.01 9.00
C LYS A 445 12.19 -18.99 9.21
N LYS A 446 11.75 -18.08 10.07
CA LYS A 446 10.34 -17.73 10.26
C LYS A 446 10.17 -16.22 10.15
N LEU A 447 9.04 -15.80 9.61
CA LEU A 447 8.63 -14.40 9.57
C LEU A 447 7.63 -14.13 10.69
N VAL A 448 7.77 -12.98 11.36
CA VAL A 448 6.80 -12.46 12.33
C VAL A 448 6.50 -11.01 12.00
N CYS A 449 5.22 -10.64 11.90
CA CYS A 449 4.78 -9.25 11.73
C CYS A 449 4.39 -8.65 13.09
N THR A 450 4.95 -7.49 13.44
CA THR A 450 4.54 -6.71 14.63
C THR A 450 4.21 -5.27 14.27
N ASN A 451 3.36 -4.60 15.05
CA ASN A 451 3.19 -3.14 14.97
C ASN A 451 4.29 -2.40 15.77
N LYS A 452 4.24 -1.05 15.81
CA LYS A 452 5.17 -0.18 16.57
C LYS A 452 5.37 -0.63 18.02
N PHE A 453 4.30 -1.09 18.66
CA PHE A 453 4.29 -1.48 20.08
C PHE A 453 4.68 -2.95 20.32
N GLY A 454 5.12 -3.68 19.29
CA GLY A 454 5.52 -5.08 19.38
C GLY A 454 4.36 -6.08 19.42
N GLN A 455 3.12 -5.64 19.22
CA GLN A 455 1.95 -6.52 19.16
C GLN A 455 1.96 -7.28 17.83
N VAL A 456 1.70 -8.58 17.87
CA VAL A 456 1.84 -9.45 16.70
C VAL A 456 0.57 -9.38 15.83
N VAL A 457 0.75 -9.07 14.55
CA VAL A 457 -0.29 -9.17 13.52
C VAL A 457 -0.29 -10.59 12.97
N LYS A 458 -1.47 -11.23 12.96
CA LYS A 458 -1.64 -12.62 12.50
C LYS A 458 -2.88 -12.76 11.64
N THR A 459 -2.89 -13.84 10.88
CA THR A 459 -4.02 -14.36 10.11
C THR A 459 -4.73 -15.47 10.91
N PRO A 460 -5.94 -15.91 10.51
CA PRO A 460 -6.65 -16.99 11.19
C PRO A 460 -5.80 -18.25 11.32
N ARG A 461 -5.79 -18.85 12.52
CA ARG A 461 -4.98 -20.03 12.85
C ARG A 461 -5.64 -21.31 12.36
N ASN A 462 -4.84 -22.36 12.18
CA ASN A 462 -5.28 -23.72 11.80
C ASN A 462 -5.96 -23.82 10.42
N GLN A 463 -5.91 -22.78 9.60
CA GLN A 463 -6.33 -22.82 8.21
C GLN A 463 -5.16 -23.23 7.30
N ARG A 464 -5.49 -23.91 6.21
CA ARG A 464 -4.53 -24.44 5.23
C ARG A 464 -4.76 -23.80 3.88
N HIS A 465 -3.69 -23.48 3.17
CA HIS A 465 -3.78 -23.04 1.78
C HIS A 465 -4.14 -24.18 0.84
N TYR A 466 -4.77 -23.81 -0.27
CA TYR A 466 -4.96 -24.72 -1.40
C TYR A 466 -3.60 -25.11 -1.98
N LYS A 467 -3.45 -26.39 -2.31
CA LYS A 467 -2.28 -26.91 -3.03
C LYS A 467 -2.77 -27.52 -4.34
N LEU A 468 -2.27 -26.98 -5.45
CA LEU A 468 -2.52 -27.56 -6.77
C LEU A 468 -1.91 -28.97 -6.81
N THR A 469 -2.75 -30.00 -6.87
CA THR A 469 -2.32 -31.39 -7.05
C THR A 469 -2.60 -31.83 -8.49
N PRO A 470 -1.67 -32.55 -9.16
CA PRO A 470 -1.85 -32.97 -10.57
C PRO A 470 -3.02 -33.93 -10.81
N GLU A 471 -3.49 -34.61 -9.76
CA GLU A 471 -4.59 -35.55 -9.84
C GLU A 471 -5.92 -34.84 -9.53
N LEU A 472 -6.76 -34.67 -10.57
CA LEU A 472 -8.17 -34.33 -10.43
C LEU A 472 -8.88 -35.48 -9.73
N SER A 473 -9.02 -35.42 -8.41
CA SER A 473 -9.85 -36.37 -7.68
C SER A 473 -11.31 -35.95 -7.78
N THR A 474 -12.15 -36.79 -8.39
CA THR A 474 -13.61 -36.58 -8.34
C THR A 474 -14.07 -36.84 -6.90
N PRO A 475 -14.76 -35.89 -6.25
CA PRO A 475 -15.18 -36.09 -4.87
C PRO A 475 -16.30 -37.14 -4.78
N ALA A 476 -16.42 -37.80 -3.63
CA ALA A 476 -17.39 -38.87 -3.43
C ALA A 476 -18.85 -38.42 -3.63
N ASN A 477 -19.15 -37.15 -3.33
CA ASN A 477 -20.45 -36.51 -3.49
C ASN A 477 -20.60 -35.74 -4.82
N ALA A 478 -19.76 -35.99 -5.82
CA ALA A 478 -19.79 -35.31 -7.12
C ALA A 478 -21.19 -35.29 -7.77
N GLY A 479 -21.93 -36.40 -7.70
CA GLY A 479 -23.29 -36.47 -8.25
C GLY A 479 -24.27 -35.49 -7.57
N GLU A 480 -24.15 -35.31 -6.26
CA GLU A 480 -24.98 -34.36 -5.50
C GLU A 480 -24.64 -32.92 -5.86
N ILE A 481 -23.35 -32.61 -5.97
CA ILE A 481 -22.87 -31.27 -6.36
C ILE A 481 -23.36 -30.94 -7.77
N SER A 482 -23.17 -31.86 -8.73
CA SER A 482 -23.61 -31.62 -10.11
C SER A 482 -25.12 -31.40 -10.22
N GLN A 483 -25.91 -32.17 -9.47
CA GLN A 483 -27.37 -31.99 -9.43
C GLN A 483 -27.76 -30.65 -8.80
N ALA A 484 -27.09 -30.23 -7.73
CA ALA A 484 -27.35 -28.96 -7.06
C ALA A 484 -27.04 -27.75 -7.97
N VAL A 485 -25.90 -27.79 -8.68
CA VAL A 485 -25.53 -26.74 -9.65
C VAL A 485 -26.54 -26.68 -10.80
N ALA A 486 -26.89 -27.81 -11.40
CA ALA A 486 -27.85 -27.86 -12.50
C ALA A 486 -29.23 -27.31 -12.08
N ASN A 487 -29.73 -27.71 -10.92
CA ASN A 487 -31.01 -27.22 -10.38
C ASN A 487 -30.94 -25.74 -10.03
N GLY A 488 -29.85 -25.31 -9.38
CA GLY A 488 -29.66 -23.93 -8.94
C GLY A 488 -29.61 -22.93 -10.09
N LEU A 489 -28.86 -23.25 -11.15
CA LEU A 489 -28.71 -22.36 -12.30
C LEU A 489 -29.92 -22.40 -13.26
N THR A 490 -30.76 -23.42 -13.19
CA THR A 490 -32.02 -23.46 -13.97
C THR A 490 -33.21 -22.86 -13.22
N ALA A 491 -33.15 -22.73 -11.89
CA ALA A 491 -34.19 -22.11 -11.07
C ALA A 491 -34.44 -20.64 -11.43
N THR A 492 -35.65 -20.14 -11.23
CA THR A 492 -36.01 -18.74 -11.54
C THR A 492 -35.19 -17.72 -10.76
N ASP A 493 -34.85 -18.04 -9.52
CA ASP A 493 -34.03 -17.25 -8.60
C ASP A 493 -32.92 -18.13 -8.00
N ILE A 494 -31.75 -17.55 -7.74
CA ILE A 494 -30.57 -18.29 -7.28
C ILE A 494 -30.37 -18.27 -5.77
N SER A 495 -31.25 -17.65 -4.97
CA SER A 495 -31.07 -17.50 -3.52
C SER A 495 -30.93 -18.85 -2.82
N GLY A 496 -31.74 -19.84 -3.20
CA GLY A 496 -31.61 -21.20 -2.66
C GLY A 496 -30.28 -21.88 -3.01
N PHE A 497 -29.70 -21.57 -4.17
CA PHE A 497 -28.38 -22.07 -4.56
C PHE A 497 -27.24 -21.35 -3.82
N ARG A 498 -27.39 -20.04 -3.57
CA ARG A 498 -26.48 -19.28 -2.70
C ARG A 498 -26.44 -19.87 -1.30
N ASP A 499 -27.61 -20.10 -0.70
CA ASP A 499 -27.73 -20.70 0.63
C ASP A 499 -27.13 -22.11 0.69
N TYR A 500 -27.33 -22.91 -0.37
CA TYR A 500 -26.67 -24.21 -0.52
C TYR A 500 -25.15 -24.08 -0.50
N CYS A 501 -24.57 -23.18 -1.32
CA CYS A 501 -23.12 -22.97 -1.36
C CYS A 501 -22.58 -22.54 0.02
N LEU A 502 -23.19 -21.55 0.66
CA LEU A 502 -22.77 -21.05 1.98
C LEU A 502 -22.82 -22.14 3.06
N LYS A 503 -23.83 -23.00 3.02
CA LYS A 503 -24.00 -24.09 3.99
C LYS A 503 -22.92 -25.16 3.86
N HIS A 504 -22.45 -25.43 2.64
CA HIS A 504 -21.59 -26.58 2.35
C HIS A 504 -20.10 -26.25 2.28
N ILE A 505 -19.70 -25.04 1.83
CA ILE A 505 -18.29 -24.66 1.65
C ILE A 505 -17.47 -24.82 2.95
N THR A 506 -18.05 -24.52 4.11
CA THR A 506 -17.36 -24.67 5.40
C THR A 506 -16.85 -26.10 5.62
N ALA A 507 -17.68 -27.10 5.29
CA ALA A 507 -17.41 -28.52 5.53
C ALA A 507 -16.65 -29.21 4.39
N TRP A 508 -16.73 -28.66 3.17
CA TRP A 508 -16.07 -29.20 1.99
C TRP A 508 -14.54 -29.04 2.03
N SER A 509 -13.82 -29.97 1.41
CA SER A 509 -12.39 -29.77 1.11
C SER A 509 -12.25 -28.88 -0.12
N TYR A 510 -11.00 -28.51 -0.45
CA TYR A 510 -10.74 -27.80 -1.70
C TYR A 510 -11.20 -28.59 -2.93
N THR A 511 -11.15 -29.92 -2.90
CA THR A 511 -11.57 -30.79 -4.00
C THR A 511 -13.05 -30.59 -4.35
N GLU A 512 -13.94 -30.58 -3.36
CA GLU A 512 -15.37 -30.33 -3.61
C GLU A 512 -15.63 -28.90 -4.09
N ILE A 513 -14.89 -27.90 -3.57
CA ILE A 513 -15.05 -26.50 -3.99
C ILE A 513 -14.61 -26.32 -5.45
N GLN A 514 -13.49 -26.94 -5.85
CA GLN A 514 -13.06 -26.94 -7.24
C GLN A 514 -14.07 -27.63 -8.14
N TYR A 515 -14.54 -28.82 -7.74
CA TYR A 515 -15.56 -29.54 -8.50
C TYR A 515 -16.87 -28.75 -8.65
N LEU A 516 -17.31 -28.06 -7.60
CA LEU A 516 -18.44 -27.13 -7.66
C LEU A 516 -18.21 -26.07 -8.74
N CYS A 517 -17.05 -25.42 -8.71
CA CYS A 517 -16.72 -24.36 -9.65
C CYS A 517 -16.61 -24.87 -11.09
N ASP A 518 -16.01 -26.04 -11.30
CA ASP A 518 -15.91 -26.69 -12.60
C ASP A 518 -17.30 -27.00 -13.19
N GLU A 519 -18.24 -27.49 -12.38
CA GLU A 519 -19.60 -27.70 -12.86
C GLU A 519 -20.33 -26.38 -13.13
N ILE A 520 -20.10 -25.32 -12.34
CA ILE A 520 -20.65 -23.99 -12.63
C ILE A 520 -20.14 -23.49 -13.98
N ILE A 521 -18.84 -23.61 -14.27
CA ILE A 521 -18.23 -23.24 -15.56
C ILE A 521 -18.87 -24.04 -16.69
N LYS A 522 -19.03 -25.35 -16.52
CA LYS A 522 -19.65 -26.24 -17.50
C LYS A 522 -21.09 -25.82 -17.81
N GLN A 523 -21.90 -25.48 -16.79
CA GLN A 523 -23.26 -24.99 -17.00
C GLN A 523 -23.28 -23.60 -17.64
N ALA A 524 -22.33 -22.73 -17.30
CA ALA A 524 -22.20 -21.39 -17.88
C ALA A 524 -21.93 -21.44 -19.40
N ASN A 525 -21.23 -22.48 -19.88
CA ASN A 525 -20.98 -22.70 -21.30
C ASN A 525 -22.16 -23.30 -22.07
N PHE A 526 -23.23 -23.73 -21.38
CA PHE A 526 -24.38 -24.35 -22.03
C PHE A 526 -25.33 -23.33 -22.69
N ASN A 527 -25.64 -22.23 -22.02
CA ASN A 527 -26.41 -21.11 -22.57
C ASN A 527 -26.22 -19.82 -21.76
N ASP A 528 -26.60 -18.68 -22.34
CA ASP A 528 -26.44 -17.35 -21.73
C ASP A 528 -27.20 -17.15 -20.41
N ALA A 529 -28.38 -17.75 -20.24
CA ALA A 529 -29.15 -17.61 -19.00
C ALA A 529 -28.44 -18.31 -17.83
N ASN A 530 -27.88 -19.50 -18.08
CA ASN A 530 -27.02 -20.17 -17.11
C ASN A 530 -25.73 -19.38 -16.88
N LYS A 531 -25.15 -18.78 -17.92
CA LYS A 531 -23.94 -17.94 -17.81
C LYS A 531 -24.17 -16.75 -16.87
N SER A 532 -25.27 -16.02 -17.03
CA SER A 532 -25.60 -14.89 -16.14
C SER A 532 -25.72 -15.31 -14.68
N LYS A 533 -26.42 -16.41 -14.41
CA LYS A 533 -26.59 -16.93 -13.04
C LYS A 533 -25.31 -17.52 -12.47
N ALA A 534 -24.46 -18.11 -13.30
CA ALA A 534 -23.15 -18.62 -12.90
C ALA A 534 -22.23 -17.47 -12.46
N ILE A 535 -22.17 -16.38 -13.25
CA ILE A 535 -21.47 -15.15 -12.87
C ILE A 535 -22.05 -14.62 -11.56
N GLU A 536 -23.38 -14.48 -11.48
CA GLU A 536 -24.06 -13.97 -10.28
C GLU A 536 -23.76 -14.79 -9.01
N ALA A 537 -23.71 -16.13 -9.12
CA ALA A 537 -23.41 -17.03 -8.01
C ALA A 537 -21.94 -16.94 -7.59
N LEU A 538 -21.00 -16.95 -8.54
CA LEU A 538 -19.57 -16.87 -8.22
C LEU A 538 -19.18 -15.48 -7.70
N THR A 539 -19.74 -14.41 -8.27
CA THR A 539 -19.57 -13.04 -7.77
C THR A 539 -20.11 -12.90 -6.35
N PHE A 540 -21.26 -13.49 -6.04
CA PHE A 540 -21.76 -13.56 -4.67
C PHE A 540 -20.77 -14.26 -3.71
N LEU A 541 -20.16 -15.37 -4.13
CA LEU A 541 -19.16 -16.08 -3.30
C LEU A 541 -17.81 -15.34 -3.21
N ASN A 542 -17.47 -14.49 -4.20
CA ASN A 542 -16.33 -13.59 -4.12
C ASN A 542 -16.56 -12.51 -3.05
N ASP A 543 -17.74 -11.90 -3.10
CA ASP A 543 -18.09 -10.69 -2.36
C ASP A 543 -18.56 -10.96 -0.91
N ARG A 544 -19.26 -12.06 -0.68
CA ARG A 544 -19.84 -12.39 0.64
C ARG A 544 -18.76 -12.93 1.58
N HIS A 545 -18.77 -12.46 2.81
CA HIS A 545 -18.03 -13.08 3.90
C HIS A 545 -18.82 -14.27 4.47
N PHE A 546 -18.16 -15.42 4.60
CA PHE A 546 -18.74 -16.64 5.18
C PHE A 546 -17.64 -17.53 5.81
N PRO A 547 -17.99 -18.39 6.78
CA PRO A 547 -17.04 -19.32 7.39
C PRO A 547 -16.39 -20.23 6.34
N THR A 548 -15.06 -20.37 6.40
CA THR A 548 -14.30 -21.24 5.48
C THR A 548 -13.76 -22.50 6.17
N GLY A 549 -14.02 -22.66 7.47
CA GLY A 549 -13.56 -23.81 8.25
C GLY A 549 -12.03 -23.87 8.30
N ASP A 550 -11.46 -24.99 7.86
CA ASP A 550 -10.02 -25.25 7.83
C ASP A 550 -9.30 -24.71 6.58
N LYS A 551 -10.01 -23.99 5.71
CA LYS A 551 -9.47 -23.43 4.46
C LYS A 551 -9.15 -21.95 4.63
N LYS A 552 -8.07 -21.49 4.03
CA LYS A 552 -7.77 -20.05 3.93
C LYS A 552 -8.75 -19.39 2.96
N ARG A 553 -9.34 -18.26 3.36
CA ARG A 553 -10.23 -17.47 2.48
C ARG A 553 -9.53 -17.04 1.20
N SER A 554 -8.26 -16.65 1.26
CA SER A 554 -7.43 -16.29 0.10
C SER A 554 -7.41 -17.39 -0.97
N SER A 555 -7.27 -18.65 -0.56
CA SER A 555 -7.30 -19.81 -1.46
C SER A 555 -8.69 -20.15 -2.00
N VAL A 556 -9.75 -19.96 -1.20
CA VAL A 556 -11.13 -20.10 -1.71
C VAL A 556 -11.43 -19.02 -2.76
N LEU A 557 -11.01 -17.77 -2.50
CA LEU A 557 -11.12 -16.67 -3.45
C LEU A 557 -10.33 -16.92 -4.73
N GLN A 558 -9.14 -17.52 -4.64
CA GLN A 558 -8.36 -17.90 -5.81
C GLN A 558 -9.19 -18.79 -6.74
N ILE A 559 -9.76 -19.89 -6.23
CA ILE A 559 -10.54 -20.85 -7.01
C ILE A 559 -11.77 -20.15 -7.66
N ILE A 560 -12.49 -19.34 -6.89
CA ILE A 560 -13.69 -18.62 -7.38
C ILE A 560 -13.31 -17.63 -8.48
N ARG A 561 -12.25 -16.84 -8.28
CA ARG A 561 -11.82 -15.81 -9.24
C ARG A 561 -11.27 -16.43 -10.53
N GLU A 562 -10.50 -17.51 -10.43
CA GLU A 562 -10.06 -18.29 -11.61
C GLU A 562 -11.26 -18.81 -12.41
N SER A 563 -12.33 -19.21 -11.72
CA SER A 563 -13.57 -19.68 -12.36
C SER A 563 -14.34 -18.56 -13.05
N LEU A 564 -14.45 -17.38 -12.43
CA LEU A 564 -15.00 -16.19 -13.07
C LEU A 564 -14.21 -15.81 -14.32
N VAL A 565 -12.88 -15.76 -14.23
CA VAL A 565 -11.98 -15.48 -15.37
C VAL A 565 -12.20 -16.49 -16.49
N SER A 566 -12.37 -17.78 -16.18
CA SER A 566 -12.68 -18.79 -17.20
C SER A 566 -14.00 -18.52 -17.92
N ILE A 567 -15.05 -18.11 -17.20
CA ILE A 567 -16.37 -17.81 -17.79
C ILE A 567 -16.31 -16.53 -18.65
N PHE A 568 -15.59 -15.51 -18.18
CA PHE A 568 -15.40 -14.26 -18.91
C PHE A 568 -14.65 -14.48 -20.22
N ASN A 569 -13.51 -15.18 -20.18
CA ASN A 569 -12.71 -15.56 -21.36
C ASN A 569 -13.47 -16.42 -22.37
N ALA A 570 -14.42 -17.26 -21.91
CA ALA A 570 -15.23 -18.08 -22.80
C ALA A 570 -16.34 -17.30 -23.54
N SER A 571 -16.41 -15.97 -23.39
CA SER A 571 -17.40 -15.15 -24.11
C SER A 571 -16.95 -14.92 -25.55
N PRO A 572 -17.85 -15.01 -26.54
CA PRO A 572 -17.50 -14.85 -27.95
C PRO A 572 -17.05 -13.40 -28.24
N ASN A 573 -16.00 -13.23 -29.04
CA ASN A 573 -15.54 -11.89 -29.41
C ASN A 573 -16.53 -11.18 -30.37
N LEU A 574 -16.32 -9.88 -30.60
CA LEU A 574 -17.24 -9.06 -31.41
C LEU A 574 -17.35 -9.45 -32.90
N ASN A 575 -16.38 -10.18 -33.44
CA ASN A 575 -16.37 -10.64 -34.84
C ASN A 575 -17.12 -11.96 -35.04
N GLU A 576 -17.29 -12.75 -33.98
CA GLU A 576 -17.97 -14.02 -34.06
C GLU A 576 -19.46 -13.87 -34.41
N LYS A 577 -19.94 -14.74 -35.30
CA LYS A 577 -21.34 -14.76 -35.76
C LYS A 577 -22.21 -15.65 -34.88
N THR A 578 -22.14 -15.48 -33.56
CA THR A 578 -22.95 -16.23 -32.60
C THR A 578 -24.18 -15.42 -32.19
N SER A 579 -25.29 -16.08 -31.85
CA SER A 579 -26.39 -15.43 -31.16
C SER A 579 -26.11 -15.48 -29.66
N GLY A 580 -26.09 -14.32 -28.98
CA GLY A 580 -25.94 -14.29 -27.52
C GLY A 580 -25.93 -12.88 -26.96
N ILE A 581 -25.98 -12.77 -25.63
CA ILE A 581 -26.05 -11.51 -24.89
C ILE A 581 -24.66 -10.95 -24.56
N TYR A 582 -23.65 -11.82 -24.42
CA TYR A 582 -22.28 -11.45 -24.05
C TYR A 582 -21.39 -11.28 -25.28
N ARG A 583 -20.54 -10.24 -25.25
CA ARG A 583 -19.43 -10.07 -26.18
C ARG A 583 -18.14 -9.77 -25.46
N TYR A 584 -17.06 -10.30 -25.97
CA TYR A 584 -15.72 -10.13 -25.42
C TYR A 584 -14.89 -9.14 -26.24
N ILE A 585 -14.08 -8.35 -25.54
CA ILE A 585 -13.04 -7.49 -26.11
C ILE A 585 -11.85 -7.41 -25.15
N ASP A 586 -10.66 -7.35 -25.71
CA ASP A 586 -9.41 -7.12 -24.99
C ASP A 586 -8.51 -6.19 -25.81
N TRP A 587 -7.25 -6.07 -25.40
CA TRP A 587 -6.28 -5.24 -26.10
C TRP A 587 -6.13 -5.62 -27.57
N ASP A 588 -6.00 -6.90 -27.89
CA ASP A 588 -5.76 -7.36 -29.26
C ASP A 588 -7.00 -7.18 -30.15
N PHE A 589 -8.20 -7.35 -29.58
CA PHE A 589 -9.47 -7.17 -30.29
C PHE A 589 -10.05 -5.76 -30.21
N ARG A 590 -9.36 -4.78 -29.60
CA ARG A 590 -9.90 -3.43 -29.33
C ARG A 590 -10.43 -2.71 -30.58
N ASN A 591 -9.76 -2.90 -31.72
CA ASN A 591 -10.11 -2.28 -33.01
C ASN A 591 -11.39 -2.87 -33.65
N THR A 592 -11.97 -3.91 -33.04
CA THR A 592 -13.21 -4.55 -33.51
C THR A 592 -14.46 -3.97 -32.85
N LEU A 593 -14.30 -2.98 -31.97
CA LEU A 593 -15.40 -2.31 -31.28
C LEU A 593 -16.46 -1.82 -32.27
N ARG A 594 -17.73 -2.10 -31.95
CA ARG A 594 -18.89 -1.78 -32.78
C ARG A 594 -20.15 -1.65 -31.93
N PRO A 595 -21.24 -1.08 -32.47
CA PRO A 595 -22.55 -1.11 -31.82
C PRO A 595 -23.05 -2.53 -31.50
N PRO A 596 -23.81 -2.73 -30.42
CA PRO A 596 -24.42 -4.02 -30.09
C PRO A 596 -25.44 -4.42 -31.16
N ARG A 597 -25.47 -5.72 -31.51
CA ARG A 597 -26.41 -6.29 -32.48
C ARG A 597 -27.52 -7.06 -31.78
N LYS A 598 -28.77 -6.84 -32.21
CA LYS A 598 -29.97 -7.61 -31.82
C LYS A 598 -30.05 -7.92 -30.30
N ASN A 599 -29.48 -9.04 -29.88
CA ASN A 599 -29.58 -9.59 -28.53
C ASN A 599 -28.34 -9.30 -27.66
N GLU A 600 -27.28 -8.73 -28.23
CA GLU A 600 -26.06 -8.36 -27.51
C GLU A 600 -26.37 -7.22 -26.53
N LYS A 601 -25.95 -7.39 -25.28
CA LYS A 601 -26.26 -6.45 -24.18
C LYS A 601 -25.05 -6.16 -23.30
N VAL A 602 -24.23 -7.17 -23.01
CA VAL A 602 -23.11 -7.08 -22.07
C VAL A 602 -21.79 -7.15 -22.83
N LEU A 603 -20.95 -6.13 -22.63
CA LEU A 603 -19.56 -6.12 -23.11
C LEU A 603 -18.63 -6.53 -21.97
N VAL A 604 -17.97 -7.67 -22.14
CA VAL A 604 -16.94 -8.21 -21.25
C VAL A 604 -15.59 -7.70 -21.72
N ILE A 605 -14.92 -6.92 -20.88
CA ILE A 605 -13.65 -6.25 -21.18
C ILE A 605 -12.56 -6.86 -20.31
N ASN A 606 -11.58 -7.52 -20.92
CA ASN A 606 -10.34 -7.88 -20.23
C ASN A 606 -9.38 -6.68 -20.29
N THR A 607 -9.22 -6.00 -19.15
CA THR A 607 -8.46 -4.76 -19.05
C THR A 607 -6.95 -5.00 -18.89
N ARG A 608 -6.53 -6.27 -18.72
CA ARG A 608 -5.17 -6.63 -18.29
C ARG A 608 -4.06 -6.00 -19.12
N GLU A 609 -4.20 -6.00 -20.45
CA GLU A 609 -3.16 -5.48 -21.36
C GLU A 609 -3.42 -4.06 -21.84
N PHE A 610 -4.47 -3.40 -21.34
CA PHE A 610 -4.66 -1.97 -21.58
C PHE A 610 -3.68 -1.14 -20.74
N PRO A 611 -3.16 -0.04 -21.30
CA PRO A 611 -2.31 0.88 -20.54
C PRO A 611 -3.10 1.48 -19.37
N PRO A 612 -2.42 1.82 -18.25
CA PRO A 612 -3.10 2.30 -17.05
C PRO A 612 -3.79 3.66 -17.23
N GLU A 613 -3.34 4.47 -18.18
CA GLU A 613 -3.86 5.79 -18.53
C GLU A 613 -3.53 6.14 -19.99
N GLY A 614 -4.05 7.26 -20.49
CA GLY A 614 -3.86 7.73 -21.88
C GLY A 614 -5.04 7.43 -22.81
N GLU A 615 -4.91 7.78 -24.09
CA GLU A 615 -6.00 7.68 -25.07
C GLU A 615 -6.39 6.23 -25.40
N ASP A 616 -5.44 5.29 -25.26
CA ASP A 616 -5.64 3.87 -25.54
C ASP A 616 -6.07 3.07 -24.29
N CYS A 617 -6.38 3.70 -23.15
CA CYS A 617 -6.77 2.98 -21.94
C CYS A 617 -8.20 2.40 -22.02
N ASP A 618 -8.51 1.47 -21.10
CA ASP A 618 -9.82 0.81 -21.02
C ASP A 618 -10.96 1.79 -20.73
N ALA A 619 -10.72 2.82 -19.93
CA ALA A 619 -11.73 3.85 -19.64
C ALA A 619 -12.21 4.57 -20.93
N ARG A 620 -11.28 4.88 -21.85
CA ARG A 620 -11.62 5.48 -23.15
C ARG A 620 -12.37 4.49 -24.05
N LEU A 621 -12.00 3.21 -24.02
CA LEU A 621 -12.75 2.15 -24.71
C LEU A 621 -14.19 2.06 -24.20
N ILE A 622 -14.41 2.12 -22.88
CA ILE A 622 -15.74 2.10 -22.27
C ILE A 622 -16.57 3.30 -22.76
N CYS A 623 -16.00 4.51 -22.79
CA CYS A 623 -16.66 5.69 -23.34
C CYS A 623 -17.08 5.48 -24.81
N ALA A 624 -16.16 4.99 -25.65
CA ALA A 624 -16.45 4.73 -27.05
C ALA A 624 -17.54 3.65 -27.22
N ALA A 625 -17.51 2.60 -26.42
CA ALA A 625 -18.52 1.55 -26.43
C ALA A 625 -19.89 2.10 -26.01
N TYR A 626 -19.93 2.96 -25.00
CA TYR A 626 -21.14 3.63 -24.56
C TYR A 626 -21.76 4.50 -25.66
N GLU A 627 -20.96 5.31 -26.35
CA GLU A 627 -21.41 6.12 -27.49
C GLU A 627 -21.98 5.26 -28.63
N MET A 628 -21.52 4.02 -28.77
CA MET A 628 -22.04 3.04 -29.72
C MET A 628 -23.29 2.29 -29.22
N GLY A 629 -23.77 2.57 -28.01
CA GLY A 629 -25.00 2.02 -27.44
C GLY A 629 -24.83 0.85 -26.46
N TRP A 630 -23.59 0.51 -26.06
CA TRP A 630 -23.38 -0.45 -24.96
C TRP A 630 -23.72 0.20 -23.62
N LYS A 631 -24.40 -0.55 -22.75
CA LYS A 631 -24.87 -0.04 -21.44
C LYS A 631 -24.47 -0.92 -20.25
N GLN A 632 -24.02 -2.14 -20.49
CA GLN A 632 -23.67 -3.11 -19.44
C GLN A 632 -22.26 -3.60 -19.68
N PHE A 633 -21.40 -3.42 -18.69
CA PHE A 633 -19.97 -3.72 -18.80
C PHE A 633 -19.53 -4.64 -17.66
N VAL A 634 -18.76 -5.67 -18.02
CA VAL A 634 -18.04 -6.53 -17.06
C VAL A 634 -16.56 -6.35 -17.33
N CYS A 635 -15.87 -5.65 -16.45
CA CYS A 635 -14.47 -5.30 -16.61
C CYS A 635 -13.63 -6.09 -15.59
N TYR A 636 -12.66 -6.87 -16.06
CA TYR A 636 -11.83 -7.74 -15.22
C TYR A 636 -10.38 -7.78 -15.72
N GLY A 637 -9.47 -8.33 -14.92
CA GLY A 637 -8.05 -8.37 -15.24
C GLY A 637 -7.31 -7.09 -14.84
N TYR A 638 -7.95 -6.21 -14.06
CA TYR A 638 -7.36 -4.95 -13.62
C TYR A 638 -6.05 -5.16 -12.84
N LYS A 639 -5.05 -4.38 -13.23
CA LYS A 639 -3.71 -4.28 -12.62
C LYS A 639 -3.35 -2.81 -12.36
N GLY A 640 -4.32 -2.03 -11.88
CA GLY A 640 -4.16 -0.61 -11.57
C GLY A 640 -4.54 0.36 -12.70
N GLN A 641 -5.27 -0.08 -13.74
CA GLN A 641 -5.81 0.86 -14.73
C GLN A 641 -6.75 1.87 -14.06
N ARG A 642 -6.56 3.15 -14.42
CA ARG A 642 -7.17 4.31 -13.77
C ARG A 642 -8.43 4.77 -14.51
N PHE A 643 -9.18 5.64 -13.85
CA PHE A 643 -10.28 6.40 -14.48
C PHE A 643 -11.47 5.56 -14.97
N CYS A 644 -11.65 4.32 -14.50
CA CYS A 644 -12.81 3.51 -14.89
C CYS A 644 -14.13 4.26 -14.60
N GLY A 645 -14.96 4.44 -15.63
CA GLY A 645 -16.21 5.20 -15.56
C GLY A 645 -16.07 6.71 -15.80
N CYS A 646 -14.86 7.28 -15.79
CA CYS A 646 -14.65 8.69 -16.11
C CYS A 646 -15.04 9.01 -17.56
N GLY A 647 -15.61 10.19 -17.78
CA GLY A 647 -16.10 10.63 -19.09
C GLY A 647 -17.56 10.25 -19.38
N LEU A 648 -18.14 9.31 -18.62
CA LEU A 648 -19.56 8.94 -18.69
C LEU A 648 -20.41 9.91 -17.85
N SER A 649 -20.66 11.11 -18.38
CA SER A 649 -21.28 12.23 -17.63
C SER A 649 -22.69 12.64 -18.11
N LYS A 650 -23.26 11.97 -19.12
CA LYS A 650 -24.58 12.32 -19.66
C LYS A 650 -25.36 11.07 -20.06
N GLU A 651 -26.65 11.03 -19.69
CA GLU A 651 -27.62 9.98 -20.09
C GLU A 651 -27.22 8.56 -19.65
N THR A 652 -26.54 8.45 -18.51
CA THR A 652 -25.95 7.20 -18.01
C THR A 652 -26.79 6.50 -16.93
N ASP A 653 -28.03 6.92 -16.69
CA ASP A 653 -28.89 6.32 -15.64
C ASP A 653 -29.20 4.82 -15.89
N ASP A 654 -29.04 4.34 -17.14
CA ASP A 654 -29.21 2.93 -17.54
C ASP A 654 -27.88 2.16 -17.70
N VAL A 655 -26.76 2.80 -17.35
CA VAL A 655 -25.42 2.21 -17.49
C VAL A 655 -24.99 1.54 -16.19
N ARG A 656 -24.43 0.33 -16.32
CA ARG A 656 -23.82 -0.42 -15.22
C ARG A 656 -22.44 -0.94 -15.60
N ILE A 657 -21.49 -0.84 -14.66
CA ILE A 657 -20.14 -1.40 -14.78
C ILE A 657 -19.84 -2.27 -13.56
N ASP A 658 -19.60 -3.57 -13.78
CA ASP A 658 -19.09 -4.49 -12.77
C ASP A 658 -17.57 -4.60 -12.91
N VAL A 659 -16.82 -4.31 -11.85
CA VAL A 659 -15.35 -4.17 -11.83
C VAL A 659 -14.75 -5.25 -10.93
N TYR A 660 -13.91 -6.10 -11.51
CA TYR A 660 -13.22 -7.19 -10.83
C TYR A 660 -11.71 -6.94 -10.75
N ASP A 661 -11.02 -7.57 -9.80
CA ASP A 661 -9.58 -7.40 -9.55
C ASP A 661 -9.21 -5.99 -9.04
N SER A 662 -7.95 -5.55 -9.24
CA SER A 662 -7.40 -4.35 -8.60
C SER A 662 -7.46 -3.15 -9.55
N SER A 663 -8.61 -2.49 -9.63
CA SER A 663 -8.76 -1.20 -10.33
C SER A 663 -7.88 -0.11 -9.71
N GLY A 664 -7.46 0.86 -10.52
CA GLY A 664 -6.59 1.97 -10.11
C GLY A 664 -7.35 3.21 -9.64
N ASP A 665 -6.60 4.29 -9.44
CA ASP A 665 -7.09 5.59 -8.99
C ASP A 665 -8.20 6.17 -9.87
N TYR A 666 -8.99 7.07 -9.27
CA TYR A 666 -10.01 7.88 -9.94
C TYR A 666 -11.19 7.11 -10.56
N LEU A 667 -11.38 5.82 -10.24
CA LEU A 667 -12.60 5.13 -10.65
C LEU A 667 -13.84 5.90 -10.15
N ALA A 668 -14.89 5.95 -10.96
CA ALA A 668 -16.12 6.69 -10.71
C ALA A 668 -15.97 8.22 -10.59
N SER A 669 -14.84 8.82 -10.97
CA SER A 669 -14.68 10.26 -10.88
C SER A 669 -15.51 11.00 -11.94
N GLY A 670 -16.25 12.01 -11.50
CA GLY A 670 -17.10 12.86 -12.36
C GLY A 670 -18.35 12.17 -12.94
N ILE A 671 -18.76 11.02 -12.42
CA ILE A 671 -19.94 10.30 -12.92
C ILE A 671 -21.27 11.02 -12.62
N ASP A 672 -22.26 10.83 -13.51
CA ASP A 672 -23.58 11.47 -13.45
C ASP A 672 -24.72 10.50 -13.81
N GLY A 673 -24.93 9.47 -12.97
CA GLY A 673 -26.14 8.63 -13.00
C GLY A 673 -25.90 7.12 -13.07
N LEU A 674 -24.76 6.67 -13.57
CA LEU A 674 -24.46 5.23 -13.69
C LEU A 674 -24.31 4.51 -12.35
N GLU A 675 -24.47 3.18 -12.42
CA GLU A 675 -24.11 2.24 -11.35
C GLU A 675 -22.72 1.64 -11.62
N ILE A 676 -21.83 1.68 -10.62
CA ILE A 676 -20.56 0.95 -10.65
C ILE A 676 -20.46 0.07 -9.42
N ILE A 677 -20.09 -1.20 -9.60
CA ILE A 677 -19.89 -2.17 -8.53
C ILE A 677 -18.47 -2.69 -8.59
N VAL A 678 -17.71 -2.54 -7.50
CA VAL A 678 -16.35 -3.02 -7.34
C VAL A 678 -16.37 -4.28 -6.47
N HIS A 679 -15.99 -5.41 -7.06
CA HIS A 679 -15.99 -6.75 -6.45
C HIS A 679 -14.68 -7.04 -5.69
N GLY A 680 -14.33 -6.12 -4.79
CA GLY A 680 -13.10 -6.15 -4.00
C GLY A 680 -12.72 -4.77 -3.45
N ASN A 681 -11.43 -4.59 -3.16
CA ASN A 681 -10.90 -3.30 -2.71
C ASN A 681 -10.77 -2.32 -3.88
N ALA A 682 -10.93 -1.04 -3.60
CA ALA A 682 -10.69 0.05 -4.53
C ALA A 682 -9.53 0.95 -4.05
N GLN A 683 -8.86 1.62 -4.99
CA GLN A 683 -7.70 2.47 -4.70
C GLN A 683 -8.10 3.91 -4.33
N ASP A 684 -7.20 4.87 -4.54
CA ASP A 684 -7.35 6.24 -4.08
C ASP A 684 -8.26 7.06 -5.02
N GLN A 685 -8.73 8.20 -4.51
CA GLN A 685 -9.45 9.23 -5.27
C GLN A 685 -10.73 8.75 -5.97
N LEU A 686 -11.30 7.65 -5.48
CA LEU A 686 -12.53 7.07 -6.00
C LEU A 686 -13.69 8.07 -5.91
N GLY A 687 -14.52 8.20 -6.94
CA GLY A 687 -15.72 9.03 -6.88
C GLY A 687 -15.44 10.53 -6.72
N GLN A 688 -14.25 11.00 -7.10
CA GLN A 688 -13.93 12.42 -7.05
C GLN A 688 -14.96 13.21 -7.86
N ILE A 689 -15.44 14.33 -7.31
CA ILE A 689 -16.45 15.20 -7.94
C ILE A 689 -17.70 14.46 -8.48
N MET A 690 -18.02 13.27 -7.97
CA MET A 690 -19.19 12.49 -8.35
C MET A 690 -20.48 13.30 -8.14
N LYS A 691 -21.36 13.34 -9.16
CA LYS A 691 -22.56 14.18 -9.14
C LYS A 691 -23.80 13.45 -8.66
N ARG A 692 -24.07 12.26 -9.20
CA ARG A 692 -25.13 11.32 -8.81
C ARG A 692 -24.84 9.94 -9.43
N GLY A 693 -25.64 8.95 -9.08
CA GLY A 693 -25.43 7.55 -9.47
C GLY A 693 -25.20 6.68 -8.24
N LYS A 694 -24.86 5.42 -8.47
CA LYS A 694 -24.65 4.44 -7.39
C LYS A 694 -23.25 3.82 -7.49
N LEU A 695 -22.56 3.75 -6.37
CA LEU A 695 -21.23 3.15 -6.28
C LEU A 695 -21.20 2.15 -5.12
N VAL A 696 -20.86 0.90 -5.38
CA VAL A 696 -20.80 -0.17 -4.36
C VAL A 696 -19.41 -0.78 -4.35
N ILE A 697 -18.79 -0.90 -3.17
CA ILE A 697 -17.46 -1.46 -2.98
C ILE A 697 -17.54 -2.61 -1.97
N TYR A 698 -17.20 -3.82 -2.40
CA TYR A 698 -17.17 -5.04 -1.58
C TYR A 698 -15.84 -5.24 -0.82
N GLY A 699 -15.11 -4.17 -0.57
CA GLY A 699 -13.83 -4.16 0.12
C GLY A 699 -13.52 -2.80 0.73
N ASP A 700 -12.23 -2.53 0.94
CA ASP A 700 -11.72 -1.25 1.45
C ASP A 700 -11.56 -0.21 0.33
N VAL A 701 -11.55 1.09 0.69
CA VAL A 701 -11.27 2.21 -0.22
C VAL A 701 -10.05 3.03 0.22
N GLY A 702 -9.29 3.52 -0.76
CA GLY A 702 -8.06 4.28 -0.54
C GLY A 702 -8.26 5.74 -0.10
N GLN A 703 -7.17 6.51 -0.18
CA GLN A 703 -7.07 7.91 0.23
C GLN A 703 -8.01 8.81 -0.56
N THR A 704 -8.53 9.88 0.06
CA THR A 704 -9.31 10.94 -0.59
C THR A 704 -10.54 10.43 -1.38
N PHE A 705 -11.10 9.32 -0.93
CA PHE A 705 -12.36 8.77 -1.41
C PHE A 705 -13.46 9.86 -1.41
N MET A 706 -14.15 10.03 -2.54
CA MET A 706 -15.19 11.03 -2.79
C MET A 706 -14.77 12.48 -2.55
N TYR A 707 -13.50 12.82 -2.81
CA TYR A 707 -13.01 14.19 -2.79
C TYR A 707 -13.92 15.12 -3.61
N GLY A 708 -14.43 16.18 -3.00
CA GLY A 708 -15.21 17.21 -3.70
C GLY A 708 -16.53 16.73 -4.31
N ALA A 709 -17.02 15.53 -3.94
CA ALA A 709 -18.26 14.96 -4.47
C ALA A 709 -19.47 15.89 -4.25
N LYS A 710 -20.44 15.83 -5.16
CA LYS A 710 -21.66 16.66 -5.16
C LYS A 710 -22.92 15.86 -4.79
N GLY A 711 -22.88 14.54 -4.94
CA GLY A 711 -24.00 13.65 -4.70
C GLY A 711 -23.67 12.18 -4.99
N GLY A 712 -24.68 11.32 -4.95
CA GLY A 712 -24.53 9.88 -5.19
C GLY A 712 -24.92 9.04 -3.98
N GLU A 713 -25.30 7.80 -4.25
CA GLU A 713 -25.55 6.77 -3.24
C GLU A 713 -24.37 5.80 -3.23
N VAL A 714 -23.62 5.75 -2.13
CA VAL A 714 -22.36 5.01 -2.07
C VAL A 714 -22.30 4.08 -0.87
N PHE A 715 -21.87 2.84 -1.10
CA PHE A 715 -21.86 1.78 -0.10
C PHE A 715 -20.47 1.11 -0.07
N VAL A 716 -19.83 1.10 1.10
CA VAL A 716 -18.51 0.49 1.33
C VAL A 716 -18.64 -0.62 2.37
N LEU A 717 -18.24 -1.85 2.01
CA LEU A 717 -18.21 -2.97 2.95
C LEU A 717 -17.10 -2.82 3.99
N GLY A 718 -15.91 -2.41 3.57
CA GLY A 718 -14.73 -2.33 4.40
C GLY A 718 -14.51 -0.95 5.02
N ASN A 719 -13.24 -0.64 5.21
CA ASN A 719 -12.74 0.62 5.76
C ASN A 719 -12.45 1.64 4.65
N ALA A 720 -12.46 2.91 5.03
CA ALA A 720 -11.86 4.00 4.25
C ALA A 720 -10.51 4.41 4.87
N ALA A 721 -9.54 4.74 4.02
CA ALA A 721 -8.25 5.28 4.45
C ALA A 721 -8.38 6.74 4.95
N GLY A 722 -7.43 7.62 4.60
CA GLY A 722 -7.45 9.02 5.04
C GLY A 722 -8.33 9.93 4.16
N ARG A 723 -8.92 10.96 4.79
CA ARG A 723 -9.65 12.07 4.14
C ARG A 723 -10.84 11.69 3.24
N PRO A 724 -11.66 10.67 3.57
CA PRO A 724 -12.86 10.41 2.80
C PRO A 724 -13.87 11.56 2.92
N LEU A 725 -14.51 11.90 1.81
CA LEU A 725 -15.45 13.00 1.63
C LEU A 725 -14.90 14.40 1.92
N ILE A 726 -13.58 14.59 1.89
CA ILE A 726 -13.00 15.93 2.03
C ILE A 726 -13.58 16.88 0.95
N ASN A 727 -14.00 18.07 1.37
CA ASN A 727 -14.60 19.10 0.51
C ASN A 727 -15.87 18.67 -0.25
N ALA A 728 -16.51 17.57 0.14
CA ALA A 728 -17.77 17.16 -0.49
C ALA A 728 -18.91 18.13 -0.10
N VAL A 729 -19.82 18.37 -1.05
CA VAL A 729 -20.90 19.36 -0.99
C VAL A 729 -22.20 18.74 -1.50
N GLY A 730 -23.32 19.44 -1.34
CA GLY A 730 -24.59 19.02 -1.96
C GLY A 730 -25.22 17.84 -1.25
N ARG A 731 -25.44 16.72 -1.94
CA ARG A 731 -26.27 15.60 -1.45
C ARG A 731 -25.64 14.20 -1.50
N PRO A 732 -24.35 14.00 -1.15
CA PRO A 732 -23.78 12.66 -1.06
C PRO A 732 -24.48 11.86 0.06
N ARG A 733 -24.76 10.58 -0.19
CA ARG A 733 -25.41 9.65 0.74
C ARG A 733 -24.54 8.40 0.84
N VAL A 734 -23.73 8.33 1.89
CA VAL A 734 -22.64 7.33 1.98
C VAL A 734 -22.82 6.42 3.18
N VAL A 735 -22.63 5.12 3.00
CA VAL A 735 -22.56 4.13 4.08
C VAL A 735 -21.18 3.48 4.08
N ILE A 736 -20.47 3.59 5.20
CA ILE A 736 -19.18 2.92 5.45
C ILE A 736 -19.40 1.93 6.59
N ASN A 737 -19.30 0.63 6.30
CA ASN A 737 -19.54 -0.38 7.32
C ASN A 737 -18.35 -0.55 8.28
N GLY A 738 -17.12 -0.50 7.76
CA GLY A 738 -15.92 -0.46 8.57
C GLY A 738 -15.75 0.89 9.28
N THR A 739 -14.51 1.35 9.32
CA THR A 739 -14.15 2.65 9.88
C THR A 739 -13.53 3.57 8.82
N CYS A 740 -13.28 4.82 9.20
CA CYS A 740 -12.40 5.73 8.49
C CYS A 740 -11.15 5.94 9.36
N LEU A 741 -9.96 5.79 8.78
CA LEU A 741 -8.73 5.92 9.55
C LEU A 741 -8.54 7.33 10.14
N ASP A 742 -8.71 8.38 9.34
CA ASP A 742 -8.79 9.77 9.85
C ASP A 742 -9.40 10.76 8.83
N PHE A 743 -9.72 11.97 9.28
CA PHE A 743 -10.24 13.08 8.48
C PHE A 743 -11.57 12.78 7.75
N LEU A 744 -12.45 11.98 8.34
CA LEU A 744 -13.76 11.70 7.73
C LEU A 744 -14.58 12.99 7.63
N ALA A 745 -14.98 13.33 6.40
CA ALA A 745 -15.82 14.48 6.08
C ALA A 745 -15.22 15.81 6.58
N GLU A 746 -13.91 15.95 6.42
CA GLU A 746 -13.21 17.22 6.58
C GLU A 746 -13.73 18.26 5.57
N SER A 747 -14.02 19.48 6.04
CA SER A 747 -14.59 20.56 5.21
C SER A 747 -15.85 20.11 4.45
N PHE A 748 -16.70 19.31 5.09
CA PHE A 748 -17.98 18.88 4.51
C PHE A 748 -18.98 20.04 4.50
N MET A 749 -19.54 20.30 3.32
CA MET A 749 -20.36 21.47 3.01
C MET A 749 -21.68 21.02 2.39
N ALA A 750 -22.30 20.00 2.97
CA ALA A 750 -23.41 19.28 2.36
C ALA A 750 -24.81 19.76 2.80
N GLY A 751 -24.93 20.90 3.48
CA GLY A 751 -26.23 21.43 3.94
C GLY A 751 -27.00 20.50 4.90
N ASP A 752 -28.24 20.83 5.26
CA ASP A 752 -29.00 20.03 6.22
C ASP A 752 -29.53 18.71 5.61
N PRO A 753 -29.16 17.52 6.14
CA PRO A 753 -29.65 16.23 5.67
C PRO A 753 -31.17 16.09 5.55
N LEU A 754 -31.92 16.68 6.50
CA LEU A 754 -33.39 16.63 6.53
C LEU A 754 -34.03 17.53 5.47
N ASN A 755 -33.28 18.49 4.95
CA ASN A 755 -33.67 19.38 3.86
C ASN A 755 -32.93 19.07 2.55
N GLY A 756 -32.58 17.80 2.34
CA GLY A 756 -32.01 17.31 1.08
C GLY A 756 -30.47 17.35 1.00
N GLY A 757 -29.80 17.84 2.04
CA GLY A 757 -28.34 17.83 2.19
C GLY A 757 -27.72 16.45 2.34
N GLY A 758 -26.39 16.36 2.29
CA GLY A 758 -25.65 15.10 2.34
C GLY A 758 -25.32 14.58 3.73
N PHE A 759 -25.06 13.28 3.84
CA PHE A 759 -24.65 12.64 5.09
C PHE A 759 -23.74 11.43 4.86
N VAL A 760 -23.10 10.99 5.93
CA VAL A 760 -22.37 9.72 6.03
C VAL A 760 -22.95 8.87 7.16
N ILE A 761 -23.12 7.57 6.95
CA ILE A 761 -23.36 6.57 7.99
C ILE A 761 -22.05 5.82 8.22
N LEU A 762 -21.55 5.81 9.46
CA LEU A 762 -20.33 5.07 9.85
C LEU A 762 -20.71 3.99 10.87
N ASN A 763 -20.57 2.71 10.50
CA ASN A 763 -21.02 1.61 11.37
C ASN A 763 -19.92 1.07 12.31
N GLY A 764 -18.64 1.20 11.97
CA GLY A 764 -17.54 0.81 12.85
C GLY A 764 -17.48 -0.69 13.18
N ILE A 765 -17.81 -1.55 12.21
CA ILE A 765 -17.81 -3.01 12.37
C ILE A 765 -16.69 -3.69 11.59
N GLU A 766 -16.39 -4.94 11.92
CA GLU A 766 -15.52 -5.82 11.16
C GLU A 766 -16.07 -7.26 11.15
N PHE A 767 -15.41 -8.15 10.40
CA PHE A 767 -15.76 -9.58 10.38
C PHE A 767 -14.70 -10.38 11.12
N ASP A 768 -15.13 -11.25 12.03
CA ASP A 768 -14.23 -12.22 12.68
C ASP A 768 -13.83 -13.37 11.74
N ASP A 769 -13.00 -14.29 12.24
CA ASP A 769 -12.51 -15.46 11.49
C ASP A 769 -13.64 -16.40 11.02
N ASP A 770 -14.81 -16.36 11.68
CA ASP A 770 -16.01 -17.12 11.34
C ASP A 770 -17.01 -16.28 10.51
N ALA A 771 -16.57 -15.14 9.97
CA ALA A 771 -17.37 -14.20 9.19
C ALA A 771 -18.60 -13.66 9.91
N LYS A 772 -18.57 -13.57 11.25
CA LYS A 772 -19.59 -12.86 12.02
C LYS A 772 -19.26 -11.40 12.12
N VAL A 773 -20.29 -10.56 12.09
CA VAL A 773 -20.16 -9.13 12.34
C VAL A 773 -19.82 -8.90 13.81
N ILE A 774 -18.73 -8.18 14.06
CA ILE A 774 -18.31 -7.76 15.40
C ILE A 774 -18.00 -6.26 15.39
N ASP A 775 -18.00 -5.64 16.58
CA ASP A 775 -17.62 -4.24 16.73
C ASP A 775 -16.09 -4.09 16.58
N GLN A 776 -15.66 -3.05 15.86
CA GLN A 776 -14.26 -2.64 15.96
C GLN A 776 -13.96 -2.10 17.36
N THR A 777 -12.67 -2.06 17.70
CA THR A 777 -12.21 -1.54 19.01
C THR A 777 -12.74 -0.12 19.27
N THR A 778 -12.79 0.72 18.23
CA THR A 778 -13.46 2.02 18.23
C THR A 778 -14.15 2.19 16.87
N PRO A 779 -15.35 2.78 16.78
CA PRO A 779 -16.00 3.01 15.51
C PRO A 779 -15.26 4.05 14.65
N TYR A 780 -14.48 4.93 15.26
CA TYR A 780 -13.61 5.90 14.60
C TYR A 780 -12.28 6.04 15.37
N PRO A 781 -11.15 5.57 14.81
CA PRO A 781 -9.84 5.64 15.47
C PRO A 781 -9.12 6.96 15.27
N GLY A 782 -9.53 7.80 14.30
CA GLY A 782 -8.88 9.06 13.97
C GLY A 782 -9.10 10.16 15.01
N SER A 783 -8.38 11.27 14.86
CA SER A 783 -8.53 12.43 15.75
C SER A 783 -9.32 13.58 15.10
N ASN A 784 -9.60 13.51 13.80
CA ASN A 784 -10.20 14.59 13.03
C ASN A 784 -11.51 14.14 12.35
N LEU A 785 -12.56 13.94 13.13
CA LEU A 785 -13.89 13.62 12.62
C LEU A 785 -14.65 14.91 12.31
N PHE A 786 -15.18 15.05 11.09
CA PHE A 786 -16.05 16.17 10.70
C PHE A 786 -15.40 17.56 10.85
N SER A 787 -14.07 17.60 10.81
CA SER A 787 -13.29 18.82 11.04
C SER A 787 -13.58 19.88 9.99
N LEU A 788 -13.75 21.14 10.41
CA LEU A 788 -14.02 22.27 9.50
C LEU A 788 -15.30 22.13 8.64
N ALA A 789 -16.20 21.20 8.97
CA ALA A 789 -17.47 21.08 8.27
C ALA A 789 -18.37 22.30 8.52
N SER A 790 -19.15 22.69 7.51
CA SER A 790 -20.16 23.75 7.60
C SER A 790 -21.57 23.29 7.26
N GLY A 791 -21.73 22.02 6.87
CA GLY A 791 -23.03 21.39 6.65
C GLY A 791 -22.93 19.89 6.42
N GLY A 792 -24.07 19.21 6.54
CA GLY A 792 -24.20 17.76 6.50
C GLY A 792 -24.26 17.15 7.89
N ALA A 793 -24.31 15.83 7.96
CA ALA A 793 -24.20 15.10 9.22
C ALA A 793 -23.48 13.75 9.06
N ILE A 794 -22.96 13.25 10.18
CA ILE A 794 -22.54 11.86 10.32
C ILE A 794 -23.52 11.14 11.26
N TYR A 795 -24.06 10.02 10.81
CA TYR A 795 -24.82 9.08 11.61
C TYR A 795 -23.87 7.95 12.04
N LEU A 796 -23.37 8.07 13.26
CA LEU A 796 -22.30 7.23 13.80
C LEU A 796 -22.90 6.13 14.67
N ARG A 797 -22.64 4.86 14.35
CA ARG A 797 -22.90 3.74 15.26
C ARG A 797 -21.83 3.74 16.35
N ASP A 798 -22.20 4.17 17.55
CA ASP A 798 -21.31 4.27 18.70
C ASP A 798 -22.05 3.86 19.99
N PRO A 799 -22.42 2.58 20.12
CA PRO A 799 -23.26 2.08 21.21
C PRO A 799 -22.57 2.14 22.58
N HIS A 800 -21.25 2.37 22.60
CA HIS A 800 -20.43 2.47 23.80
C HIS A 800 -19.93 3.88 24.08
N GLN A 801 -20.37 4.87 23.28
CA GLN A 801 -19.97 6.28 23.42
C GLN A 801 -18.44 6.46 23.44
N LYS A 802 -17.73 5.71 22.59
CA LYS A 802 -16.26 5.72 22.49
C LYS A 802 -15.75 6.95 21.75
N VAL A 803 -16.55 7.54 20.86
CA VAL A 803 -16.16 8.77 20.16
C VAL A 803 -16.47 9.98 21.04
N VAL A 804 -15.46 10.81 21.25
CA VAL A 804 -15.50 11.94 22.18
C VAL A 804 -15.48 13.28 21.45
N TYR A 805 -15.83 14.36 22.16
CA TYR A 805 -15.87 15.71 21.60
C TYR A 805 -14.52 16.19 21.04
N ASP A 806 -13.40 15.80 21.65
CA ASP A 806 -12.06 16.21 21.22
C ASP A 806 -11.70 15.70 19.81
N GLN A 807 -12.43 14.69 19.30
CA GLN A 807 -12.25 14.21 17.93
C GLN A 807 -13.05 15.03 16.91
N LEU A 808 -14.01 15.87 17.32
CA LEU A 808 -15.00 16.48 16.42
C LEU A 808 -14.56 17.81 15.75
N ASN A 809 -13.45 18.44 16.16
CA ASN A 809 -12.78 19.59 15.51
C ASN A 809 -13.68 20.59 14.73
N GLY A 810 -14.78 21.03 15.34
CA GLY A 810 -15.79 21.92 14.73
C GLY A 810 -17.19 21.30 14.57
N GLY A 811 -17.37 20.04 14.95
CA GLY A 811 -18.66 19.37 15.07
C GLY A 811 -19.15 19.21 16.51
N GLU A 812 -20.41 18.83 16.65
CA GLU A 812 -21.09 18.55 17.92
C GLU A 812 -21.96 17.30 17.83
N PHE A 813 -22.15 16.63 18.96
CA PHE A 813 -23.16 15.58 19.09
C PHE A 813 -24.53 16.19 19.34
N VAL A 814 -25.53 15.72 18.61
CA VAL A 814 -26.93 16.09 18.81
C VAL A 814 -27.81 14.85 18.89
N ASP A 815 -29.02 15.03 19.42
CA ASP A 815 -30.00 13.96 19.53
C ASP A 815 -30.40 13.45 18.14
N LEU A 816 -30.45 12.11 18.02
CA LEU A 816 -30.93 11.45 16.82
C LEU A 816 -32.47 11.45 16.82
N SER A 817 -33.07 12.27 15.95
CA SER A 817 -34.52 12.36 15.86
C SER A 817 -35.15 11.17 15.12
N PRO A 818 -36.46 10.92 15.26
CA PRO A 818 -37.16 9.94 14.43
C PRO A 818 -37.05 10.24 12.92
N ALA A 819 -37.06 11.52 12.52
CA ALA A 819 -36.92 11.92 11.13
C ALA A 819 -35.52 11.60 10.58
N ASP A 820 -34.48 11.73 11.41
CA ASP A 820 -33.13 11.30 11.06
C ASP A 820 -33.07 9.78 10.82
N TRP A 821 -33.72 8.99 11.68
CA TRP A 821 -33.77 7.54 11.51
C TRP A 821 -34.53 7.14 10.24
N GLU A 822 -35.69 7.75 10.00
CA GLU A 822 -36.48 7.53 8.78
C GLU A 822 -35.70 7.90 7.51
N LEU A 823 -34.85 8.93 7.59
CA LEU A 823 -33.97 9.34 6.50
C LEU A 823 -32.90 8.28 6.18
N ILE A 824 -32.25 7.69 7.19
CA ILE A 824 -31.13 6.76 6.96
C ILE A 824 -31.56 5.30 6.77
N LEU A 825 -32.74 4.91 7.25
CA LEU A 825 -33.23 3.53 7.21
C LEU A 825 -33.27 2.91 5.80
N PRO A 826 -33.66 3.61 4.72
CA PRO A 826 -33.61 3.06 3.36
C PRO A 826 -32.19 2.68 2.92
N TYR A 827 -31.18 3.48 3.31
CA TYR A 827 -29.78 3.21 2.98
C TYR A 827 -29.25 2.03 3.79
N LEU A 828 -29.64 1.91 5.06
CA LEU A 828 -29.32 0.72 5.87
C LEU A 828 -29.97 -0.56 5.30
N LYS A 829 -31.17 -0.47 4.72
CA LYS A 829 -31.84 -1.61 4.06
C LYS A 829 -31.14 -2.02 2.77
N GLU A 830 -30.73 -1.06 1.95
CA GLU A 830 -29.93 -1.37 0.75
C GLU A 830 -28.56 -1.94 1.16
N ASN A 831 -27.93 -1.39 2.20
CA ASN A 831 -26.70 -1.94 2.78
C ASN A 831 -26.85 -3.39 3.23
N GLN A 832 -27.95 -3.72 3.93
CA GLN A 832 -28.27 -5.10 4.32
C GLN A 832 -28.44 -6.01 3.11
N LYS A 833 -29.10 -5.54 2.04
CA LYS A 833 -29.29 -6.31 0.81
C LYS A 833 -27.96 -6.56 0.08
N LEU A 834 -27.10 -5.54 -0.01
CA LEU A 834 -25.82 -5.61 -0.71
C LEU A 834 -24.82 -6.51 0.02
N PHE A 835 -24.68 -6.32 1.33
CA PHE A 835 -23.59 -6.91 2.11
C PHE A 835 -24.02 -8.00 3.06
N GLY A 836 -25.32 -8.19 3.29
CA GLY A 836 -25.87 -9.16 4.23
C GLY A 836 -25.54 -8.83 5.70
N ILE A 837 -25.48 -7.53 6.02
CA ILE A 837 -25.33 -6.99 7.39
C ILE A 837 -26.73 -6.61 7.88
N SER A 838 -27.26 -7.38 8.82
CA SER A 838 -28.60 -7.21 9.37
C SER A 838 -28.72 -5.95 10.21
N ILE A 839 -29.73 -5.13 9.94
CA ILE A 839 -30.03 -3.97 10.76
C ILE A 839 -30.36 -4.41 12.19
N GLU A 840 -31.19 -5.44 12.35
CA GLU A 840 -31.65 -5.88 13.67
C GLU A 840 -30.63 -6.75 14.40
N ASN A 841 -30.04 -7.72 13.70
CA ASN A 841 -29.20 -8.75 14.33
C ASN A 841 -27.72 -8.37 14.41
N ASP A 842 -27.26 -7.42 13.59
CA ASP A 842 -25.85 -7.03 13.55
C ASP A 842 -25.68 -5.56 13.99
N LEU A 843 -26.42 -4.62 13.40
CA LEU A 843 -26.24 -3.19 13.70
C LEU A 843 -26.89 -2.77 15.03
N LEU A 844 -28.14 -3.14 15.26
CA LEU A 844 -28.88 -2.77 16.48
C LEU A 844 -28.71 -3.76 17.64
N THR A 845 -28.09 -4.90 17.40
CA THR A 845 -27.75 -5.86 18.45
C THR A 845 -26.36 -5.56 19.00
N VAL A 846 -26.29 -5.23 20.29
CA VAL A 846 -25.04 -4.89 20.98
C VAL A 846 -24.88 -5.84 22.15
N ASN A 847 -23.73 -6.51 22.25
CA ASN A 847 -23.47 -7.55 23.26
C ASN A 847 -24.55 -8.66 23.30
N GLY A 848 -25.12 -9.01 22.13
CA GLY A 848 -26.16 -10.04 22.00
C GLY A 848 -27.58 -9.59 22.38
N GLU A 849 -27.77 -8.32 22.73
CA GLU A 849 -29.09 -7.74 23.01
C GLU A 849 -29.49 -6.73 21.95
N GLN A 850 -30.69 -6.89 21.39
CA GLN A 850 -31.27 -5.89 20.48
C GLN A 850 -31.60 -4.61 21.26
N LYS A 851 -31.06 -3.49 20.79
CA LYS A 851 -31.23 -2.15 21.36
C LYS A 851 -32.10 -1.28 20.44
N ARG A 852 -32.55 -0.13 20.95
CA ARG A 852 -33.22 0.86 20.11
C ARG A 852 -32.17 1.65 19.33
N TYR A 853 -32.54 2.20 18.18
CA TYR A 853 -31.61 2.95 17.33
C TYR A 853 -30.98 4.16 18.06
N GLN A 854 -31.71 4.81 18.98
CA GLN A 854 -31.19 5.94 19.77
C GLN A 854 -30.12 5.52 20.80
N ASP A 855 -30.10 4.25 21.18
CA ASP A 855 -29.12 3.71 22.13
C ASP A 855 -27.85 3.24 21.40
N VAL A 856 -27.86 3.25 20.05
CA VAL A 856 -26.81 2.68 19.19
C VAL A 856 -26.18 3.73 18.28
N TYR A 857 -27.00 4.60 17.68
CA TYR A 857 -26.57 5.64 16.75
C TYR A 857 -26.59 7.01 17.40
N ARG A 858 -25.57 7.81 17.10
CA ARG A 858 -25.42 9.21 17.47
C ARG A 858 -25.32 10.05 16.21
N LYS A 859 -25.82 11.28 16.26
CA LYS A 859 -25.70 12.25 15.15
C LYS A 859 -24.59 13.24 15.48
N VAL A 860 -23.67 13.42 14.53
CA VAL A 860 -22.68 14.50 14.52
C VAL A 860 -23.11 15.51 13.48
N GLN A 861 -23.11 16.80 13.83
CA GLN A 861 -23.38 17.90 12.91
C GLN A 861 -22.35 19.02 13.10
N ALA A 862 -22.33 20.00 12.19
CA ALA A 862 -21.44 21.14 12.29
C ALA A 862 -21.94 22.09 13.38
N VAL A 863 -21.02 22.67 14.16
CA VAL A 863 -21.38 23.71 15.14
C VAL A 863 -21.91 24.93 14.40
N THR A 864 -23.02 25.48 14.88
CA THR A 864 -23.56 26.73 14.35
C THR A 864 -22.68 27.90 14.82
N LEU A 865 -21.81 28.43 13.96
CA LEU A 865 -21.01 29.61 14.28
C LEU A 865 -21.86 30.88 14.14
N ASP A 866 -22.00 31.66 15.22
CA ASP A 866 -22.74 32.94 15.28
C ASP A 866 -22.35 33.97 14.19
N VAL A 867 -21.16 33.82 13.59
CA VAL A 867 -20.67 34.70 12.51
C VAL A 867 -21.32 34.35 11.16
N LEU A 868 -21.61 33.07 10.89
CA LEU A 868 -22.30 32.64 9.66
C LEU A 868 -23.80 32.95 9.71
N ALA A 869 -24.39 32.96 10.91
CA ALA A 869 -25.78 33.37 11.12
C ALA A 869 -26.03 34.85 10.81
N LYS A 870 -24.98 35.71 10.81
CA LYS A 870 -25.11 37.13 10.45
C LYS A 870 -25.13 37.39 8.94
N GLU A 871 -24.51 36.54 8.12
CA GLU A 871 -24.58 36.68 6.66
C GLU A 871 -25.90 36.13 6.09
N SER A 872 -26.49 35.10 6.70
CA SER A 872 -27.80 34.58 6.25
C SER A 872 -28.96 35.55 6.46
N VAL A 873 -28.85 36.48 7.41
CA VAL A 873 -29.85 37.55 7.61
C VAL A 873 -29.62 38.72 6.63
N ALA A 874 -28.38 38.93 6.16
CA ALA A 874 -28.07 39.99 5.20
C ALA A 874 -28.48 39.63 3.76
N ALA A 875 -28.60 38.34 3.43
CA ALA A 875 -29.01 37.89 2.09
C ALA A 875 -30.53 38.01 1.84
N GLU A 876 -31.36 38.12 2.88
CA GLU A 876 -32.82 38.32 2.75
C GLU A 876 -33.22 39.79 2.52
N GLU A 877 -32.28 40.76 2.65
CA GLU A 877 -32.56 42.20 2.46
C GLU A 877 -32.27 42.76 1.04
N TRP A 878 -31.72 41.97 0.11
CA TRP A 878 -31.36 42.44 -1.25
C TRP A 878 -32.20 41.80 -2.37
N GLY A 879 -33.46 41.51 -2.06
CA GLY A 879 -34.42 40.87 -2.96
C GLY A 879 -35.46 41.80 -3.59
N GLU A 880 -35.21 43.10 -3.79
CA GLU A 880 -36.09 43.99 -4.55
C GLU A 880 -35.27 45.18 -5.09
N ASP A 881 -34.99 45.18 -6.40
CA ASP A 881 -34.77 46.34 -7.29
C ASP A 881 -33.79 46.00 -8.42
N TRP A 882 -34.27 45.23 -9.40
CA TRP A 882 -33.81 45.33 -10.80
C TRP A 882 -34.98 44.99 -11.72
N GLN A 883 -35.91 45.94 -11.86
CA GLN A 883 -36.82 46.04 -13.00
C GLN A 883 -36.51 47.34 -13.76
N ASP A 884 -36.32 47.18 -15.07
CA ASP A 884 -36.47 48.14 -16.18
C ASP A 884 -35.70 49.50 -16.12
N ASP A 885 -34.60 49.57 -16.87
CA ASP A 885 -34.41 50.47 -18.04
C ASP A 885 -33.13 50.14 -18.83
#